data_AF-A0A1G4BCC3-F1
#
_entry.id   AF-A0A1G4BCC3-F1
#
_cell.length_a   1.000
_cell.length_b   1.000
_cell.length_c   1.000
_cell.angle_alpha   90.00
_cell.angle_beta   90.00
_cell.angle_gamma   90.00
#
_symmetry.space_group_name_H-M   'P 1'
#
loop_
_entity.id
_entity.type
_entity.pdbx_description
1 polymer ?
#
loop_
_entity_poly.entity_id
_entity_poly.type
_entity_poly.pdbx_seq_one_letter_code
_entity_poly.pdbx_strand_id
1 'polypeptide(L)'
;MVSKRRLVDFQRAQDPFAVKVFLPPTDPYRQRWIMTSPEQQMDTLREGLSRVILDQLAETLRDYSSGNLTNPVLRFEAFIQDGEPGMQGQTPRSPVVSKMVDLSGIISQSANNSPNASHAGRENTIDHPTPPTISPQMMMDDVASSASRAYVRTQRTPSQAPPQLPPETDANALFQRRGTGALRPARGAASVLEEEHQQPNSQRHMQIANNFPKRTKIQTDVVFIPQQSSIDKFVVSVWEQIHGGISLDPQSLLEQWQLTATAATATINNAGKIHVPEQLELGLLQAPSADGTLTEIDMEGTFNRSNIFCRKVTQASRACRSIEVIVQARWIEHFDSYVELLAITNPGMSPTKRRKAALIEACNDFGWSEKELRNKMAIWRGYKEIKDAGGWAALVFAGMGLYRFCKYRVGFNPDSMQRLRCLRPRIEVAADTLHPTWRQLLMIVGEGAQRRFCGHPHDWVVRQDGSDPVPLRSTYLEYDPYFSFEQLEHSVMDMSAWGTDDPRWVPPMNAVACVQGMHTCHSCGQEQSEDPKINSCYCFPTLFGSGRRSPCPVQVFRTSDGRNNGLMALCPFERGAAIGEFVGLITKDLQNMDVMDSSTGVRAYQIWQGRQGNFTRFVNHSCKSNAQFQQFVWMSTQRIILVSKGIEAGHEITVDYSGSYWRGLDKECLCGESCCRYRNAAR
;
A
#
# COMPACT_ATOMS: atom_id res chain seq x y z
N MET A 1 45.42 5.33 -39.56
CA MET A 1 46.85 4.93 -39.43
C MET A 1 47.03 4.31 -38.05
N VAL A 2 47.74 3.19 -38.04
CA VAL A 2 47.90 2.21 -36.96
C VAL A 2 48.41 2.80 -35.63
N SER A 3 47.82 2.41 -34.50
CA SER A 3 48.59 1.77 -33.42
C SER A 3 47.69 1.08 -32.38
N LYS A 4 47.61 -0.25 -32.51
CA LYS A 4 47.27 -1.17 -31.41
C LYS A 4 48.46 -1.15 -30.44
N ARG A 5 48.22 -0.82 -29.16
CA ARG A 5 49.07 -1.32 -28.06
C ARG A 5 48.18 -1.89 -26.95
N ARG A 6 48.14 -3.22 -26.92
CA ARG A 6 47.91 -4.00 -25.70
C ARG A 6 49.05 -3.68 -24.74
N LEU A 7 48.72 -3.31 -23.51
CA LEU A 7 49.56 -3.62 -22.36
C LEU A 7 48.67 -4.33 -21.35
N VAL A 8 48.97 -5.62 -21.20
CA VAL A 8 48.45 -6.51 -20.16
C VAL A 8 49.50 -6.46 -19.07
N ASP A 9 49.18 -5.83 -17.94
CA ASP A 9 49.88 -6.07 -16.67
C ASP A 9 48.82 -6.50 -15.65
N PHE A 10 48.71 -7.81 -15.46
CA PHE A 10 47.95 -8.43 -14.39
C PHE A 10 48.85 -8.49 -13.15
N GLN A 11 48.69 -7.54 -12.23
CA GLN A 11 48.97 -7.76 -10.82
C GLN A 11 47.65 -7.76 -10.06
N ARG A 12 47.38 -8.90 -9.42
CA ARG A 12 46.25 -9.16 -8.53
C ARG A 12 46.15 -8.07 -7.45
N ALA A 13 45.13 -7.23 -7.55
CA ALA A 13 44.46 -6.62 -6.42
C ALA A 13 42.95 -6.65 -6.71
N GLN A 14 42.19 -7.25 -5.81
CA GLN A 14 40.73 -7.28 -5.86
C GLN A 14 40.22 -5.87 -5.55
N ASP A 15 39.70 -5.16 -6.53
CA ASP A 15 38.92 -3.94 -6.33
C ASP A 15 37.67 -4.02 -7.22
N PRO A 16 36.47 -3.65 -6.74
CA PRO A 16 35.25 -3.74 -7.52
C PRO A 16 35.30 -2.76 -8.70
N PHE A 17 34.80 -3.24 -9.85
CA PHE A 17 34.78 -2.57 -11.15
C PHE A 17 34.29 -1.11 -11.08
N ALA A 18 35.18 -0.15 -11.37
CA ALA A 18 34.86 1.28 -11.36
C ALA A 18 34.66 1.83 -12.79
N VAL A 19 33.48 2.41 -13.07
CA VAL A 19 33.21 3.15 -14.31
C VAL A 19 33.53 4.63 -14.09
N LYS A 20 34.49 5.18 -14.85
CA LYS A 20 34.82 6.62 -14.81
C LYS A 20 34.23 7.33 -16.03
N VAL A 21 33.25 8.21 -15.81
CA VAL A 21 32.69 9.09 -16.84
C VAL A 21 33.35 10.46 -16.72
N PHE A 22 34.05 10.89 -17.78
CA PHE A 22 34.65 12.22 -17.84
C PHE A 22 33.66 13.18 -18.50
N LEU A 23 33.30 14.25 -17.80
CA LEU A 23 32.59 15.38 -18.39
C LEU A 23 33.62 16.25 -19.13
N PRO A 24 33.33 16.71 -20.37
CA PRO A 24 34.25 17.58 -21.09
C PRO A 24 34.38 18.93 -20.36
N PRO A 25 35.57 19.56 -20.36
CA PRO A 25 35.74 20.89 -19.80
C PRO A 25 34.86 21.88 -20.57
N THR A 26 34.15 22.74 -19.84
CA THR A 26 33.42 23.87 -20.43
C THR A 26 34.43 24.85 -21.01
N ASP A 27 34.62 24.79 -22.33
CA ASP A 27 35.43 25.74 -23.09
C ASP A 27 34.79 27.15 -22.98
N PRO A 28 35.51 28.17 -22.45
CA PRO A 28 34.96 29.51 -22.26
C PRO A 28 34.65 30.24 -23.59
N TYR A 29 35.05 29.71 -24.75
CA TYR A 29 35.00 30.44 -26.02
C TYR A 29 33.96 29.97 -27.06
N ARG A 30 32.97 29.16 -26.67
CA ARG A 30 31.80 28.90 -27.53
C ARG A 30 30.47 29.06 -26.81
N GLN A 31 30.08 30.31 -26.56
CA GLN A 31 28.68 30.64 -26.32
C GLN A 31 27.96 30.88 -27.66
N ARG A 32 27.10 29.94 -28.04
CA ARG A 32 25.85 30.26 -28.74
C ARG A 32 24.72 29.67 -27.91
N TRP A 33 24.06 30.55 -27.18
CA TRP A 33 23.00 30.26 -26.23
C TRP A 33 21.82 29.55 -26.91
N ILE A 34 21.54 28.32 -26.50
CA ILE A 34 20.16 27.85 -26.38
C ILE A 34 19.91 27.86 -24.87
N MET A 35 19.00 28.71 -24.41
CA MET A 35 18.59 28.73 -23.00
C MET A 35 17.84 27.42 -22.71
N THR A 36 18.57 26.39 -22.30
CA THR A 36 17.99 25.19 -21.70
C THR A 36 17.71 25.48 -20.23
N SER A 37 16.50 25.18 -19.77
CA SER A 37 16.17 25.29 -18.35
C SER A 37 17.07 24.35 -17.54
N PRO A 38 17.32 24.62 -16.24
CA PRO A 38 18.05 23.69 -15.36
C PRO A 38 17.47 22.26 -15.39
N GLU A 39 16.16 22.15 -15.61
CA GLU A 39 15.46 20.87 -15.79
C GLU A 39 15.86 20.17 -17.08
N GLN A 40 15.93 20.87 -18.21
CA GLN A 40 16.38 20.30 -19.49
C GLN A 40 17.86 19.89 -19.47
N GLN A 41 18.71 20.61 -18.74
CA GLN A 41 20.11 20.22 -18.54
C GLN A 41 20.21 18.92 -17.73
N MET A 42 19.36 18.78 -16.72
CA MET A 42 19.30 17.59 -15.87
C MET A 42 18.67 16.39 -16.60
N ASP A 43 17.70 16.63 -17.49
CA ASP A 43 17.13 15.64 -18.41
C ASP A 43 18.18 15.13 -19.42
N THR A 44 18.94 16.05 -20.01
CA THR A 44 20.02 15.71 -20.95
C THR A 44 21.14 14.93 -20.25
N LEU A 45 21.48 15.33 -19.02
CA LEU A 45 22.45 14.62 -18.18
C LEU A 45 21.94 13.21 -17.83
N ARG A 46 20.66 13.08 -17.46
CA ARG A 46 20.03 11.78 -17.20
C ARG A 46 20.10 10.88 -18.43
N GLU A 47 19.70 11.36 -19.61
CA GLU A 47 19.74 10.57 -20.84
C GLU A 47 21.17 10.15 -21.21
N GLY A 48 22.14 11.05 -21.08
CA GLY A 48 23.54 10.76 -21.31
C GLY A 48 24.09 9.69 -20.36
N LEU A 49 23.81 9.81 -19.06
CA LEU A 49 24.22 8.84 -18.04
C LEU A 49 23.51 7.50 -18.24
N SER A 50 22.20 7.50 -18.46
CA SER A 50 21.42 6.28 -18.72
C SER A 50 21.97 5.52 -19.91
N ARG A 51 22.25 6.19 -21.03
CA ARG A 51 22.81 5.52 -22.22
C ARG A 51 24.17 4.88 -21.93
N VAL A 52 25.11 5.65 -21.36
CA VAL A 52 26.46 5.14 -21.08
C VAL A 52 26.45 3.99 -20.07
N ILE A 53 25.65 4.10 -19.01
CA ILE A 53 25.53 3.05 -18.00
C ILE A 53 24.91 1.80 -18.62
N LEU A 54 23.82 1.93 -19.38
CA LEU A 54 23.13 0.80 -20.00
C LEU A 54 23.98 0.10 -21.06
N ASP A 55 24.67 0.85 -21.92
CA ASP A 55 25.55 0.29 -22.95
C ASP A 55 26.70 -0.51 -22.31
N GLN A 56 27.36 0.07 -21.31
CA GLN A 56 28.46 -0.59 -20.61
C GLN A 56 27.98 -1.81 -19.81
N LEU A 57 26.80 -1.73 -19.20
CA LEU A 57 26.18 -2.85 -18.50
C LEU A 57 25.87 -3.99 -19.47
N ALA A 58 25.31 -3.68 -20.65
CA ALA A 58 24.97 -4.66 -21.67
C ALA A 58 26.19 -5.30 -22.35
N GLU A 59 27.31 -4.60 -22.44
CA GLU A 59 28.60 -5.20 -22.82
C GLU A 59 29.16 -6.09 -21.71
N THR A 60 29.16 -5.61 -20.47
CA THR A 60 29.76 -6.34 -19.33
C THR A 60 28.99 -7.62 -19.00
N LEU A 61 27.66 -7.59 -19.10
CA LEU A 61 26.81 -8.77 -18.88
C LEU A 61 26.86 -9.75 -20.06
N ARG A 62 27.31 -9.32 -21.25
CA ARG A 62 27.49 -10.20 -22.43
C ARG A 62 28.68 -11.15 -22.27
N ASP A 63 29.73 -10.70 -21.59
CA ASP A 63 30.95 -11.49 -21.35
C ASP A 63 30.81 -12.44 -20.13
N TYR A 64 29.74 -12.30 -19.33
CA TYR A 64 29.50 -13.14 -18.16
C TYR A 64 28.77 -14.43 -18.55
N SER A 65 29.52 -15.50 -18.80
CA SER A 65 28.96 -16.83 -19.06
C SER A 65 28.25 -17.36 -17.81
N SER A 66 26.95 -17.59 -17.93
CA SER A 66 26.04 -18.07 -16.88
C SER A 66 26.50 -19.39 -16.25
N GLY A 67 26.78 -19.35 -14.95
CA GLY A 67 26.81 -20.52 -14.08
C GLY A 67 27.87 -20.49 -12.99
N ASN A 68 27.67 -19.70 -11.91
CA ASN A 68 28.21 -19.96 -10.56
C ASN A 68 27.85 -18.88 -9.50
N LEU A 69 26.66 -18.28 -9.55
CA LEU A 69 26.21 -17.36 -8.49
C LEU A 69 24.94 -17.91 -7.84
N THR A 70 25.03 -18.25 -6.55
CA THR A 70 23.90 -18.75 -5.73
C THR A 70 22.91 -17.63 -5.38
N ASN A 71 23.37 -16.38 -5.29
CA ASN A 71 22.54 -15.17 -5.13
C ASN A 71 23.13 -14.04 -6.00
N PRO A 72 22.70 -13.89 -7.25
CA PRO A 72 23.26 -12.90 -8.16
C PRO A 72 22.71 -11.50 -7.81
N VAL A 73 23.52 -10.70 -7.11
CA VAL A 73 23.20 -9.30 -6.78
C VAL A 73 24.14 -8.37 -7.53
N LEU A 74 23.56 -7.37 -8.20
CA LEU A 74 24.29 -6.30 -8.86
C LEU A 74 24.30 -5.06 -7.98
N ARG A 75 25.48 -4.58 -7.59
CA ARG A 75 25.64 -3.35 -6.81
C ARG A 75 26.08 -2.19 -7.71
N PHE A 76 25.36 -1.08 -7.65
CA PHE A 76 25.72 0.19 -8.23
C PHE A 76 26.27 1.12 -7.15
N GLU A 77 27.49 1.58 -7.33
CA GLU A 77 28.11 2.61 -6.48
C GLU A 77 28.50 3.80 -7.34
N ALA A 78 28.08 5.01 -6.93
CA ALA A 78 28.39 6.25 -7.64
C ALA A 78 29.28 7.16 -6.80
N PHE A 79 30.35 7.65 -7.42
CA PHE A 79 31.31 8.57 -6.81
C PHE A 79 31.36 9.86 -7.64
N ILE A 80 31.48 11.00 -6.97
CA ILE A 80 31.67 12.30 -7.62
C ILE A 80 33.08 12.78 -7.32
N GLN A 81 33.86 13.04 -8.37
CA GLN A 81 35.24 13.51 -8.27
C GLN A 81 35.48 14.65 -9.27
N ASP A 82 36.22 15.68 -8.83
CA ASP A 82 36.65 16.77 -9.70
C ASP A 82 37.77 16.31 -10.63
N GLY A 83 37.70 16.66 -11.91
CA GLY A 83 38.60 16.21 -12.98
C GLY A 83 39.94 16.95 -13.07
N GLU A 84 40.53 17.38 -11.95
CA GLU A 84 41.82 18.07 -11.94
C GLU A 84 42.99 17.07 -12.07
N PRO A 85 43.91 17.25 -13.05
CA PRO A 85 45.06 16.38 -13.24
C PRO A 85 46.16 16.72 -12.23
N GLY A 86 46.04 16.29 -10.97
CA GLY A 86 47.13 16.50 -10.03
C GLY A 86 46.91 16.28 -8.54
N MET A 87 46.14 15.29 -8.10
CA MET A 87 46.16 14.87 -6.68
C MET A 87 45.96 13.35 -6.57
N GLN A 88 47.02 12.58 -6.84
CA GLN A 88 47.12 11.19 -6.37
C GLN A 88 47.33 11.21 -4.86
N GLY A 89 46.32 10.81 -4.08
CA GLY A 89 46.47 10.62 -2.62
C GLY A 89 45.30 10.96 -1.72
N GLN A 90 44.05 11.05 -2.20
CA GLN A 90 42.89 11.13 -1.31
C GLN A 90 42.32 9.73 -1.01
N THR A 91 42.11 9.46 0.28
CA THR A 91 41.45 8.27 0.83
C THR A 91 40.09 7.99 0.18
N PRO A 92 39.64 6.71 0.10
CA PRO A 92 38.39 6.36 -0.57
C PRO A 92 37.20 7.08 0.09
N ARG A 93 36.55 7.96 -0.68
CA ARG A 93 35.30 8.62 -0.27
C ARG A 93 34.17 7.59 -0.27
N SER A 94 33.25 7.67 0.70
CA SER A 94 32.01 6.91 0.68
C SER A 94 31.18 7.23 -0.58
N PRO A 95 30.55 6.24 -1.22
CA PRO A 95 29.75 6.49 -2.42
C PRO A 95 28.57 7.42 -2.11
N VAL A 96 28.26 8.33 -3.02
CA VAL A 96 27.12 9.26 -2.92
C VAL A 96 25.79 8.51 -3.11
N VAL A 97 25.83 7.39 -3.85
CA VAL A 97 24.72 6.46 -4.03
C VAL A 97 25.27 5.03 -3.99
N SER A 98 24.66 4.17 -3.19
CA SER A 98 24.86 2.71 -3.24
C SER A 98 23.49 2.04 -3.36
N LYS A 99 23.28 1.27 -4.42
CA LYS A 99 22.03 0.54 -4.69
C LYS A 99 22.35 -0.89 -5.07
N MET A 100 21.59 -1.84 -4.54
CA MET A 100 21.70 -3.26 -4.90
C MET A 100 20.44 -3.68 -5.66
N VAL A 101 20.62 -4.45 -6.73
CA VAL A 101 19.56 -5.02 -7.56
C VAL A 101 19.73 -6.52 -7.55
N ASP A 102 18.69 -7.24 -7.12
CA ASP A 102 18.65 -8.69 -7.22
C ASP A 102 18.36 -9.11 -8.67
N LEU A 103 19.21 -9.97 -9.23
CA LEU A 103 19.10 -10.47 -10.60
C LEU A 103 18.50 -11.89 -10.67
N SER A 104 18.13 -12.48 -9.52
CA SER A 104 17.57 -13.83 -9.43
C SER A 104 16.43 -14.06 -10.43
N GLY A 105 15.46 -13.15 -10.49
CA GLY A 105 14.31 -13.24 -11.41
C GLY A 105 14.62 -13.04 -12.89
N ILE A 106 15.73 -12.38 -13.24
CA ILE A 106 16.13 -12.13 -14.64
C ILE A 106 16.88 -13.34 -15.20
N ILE A 107 17.76 -13.93 -14.39
CA ILE A 107 18.57 -15.10 -14.79
C ILE A 107 17.70 -16.36 -14.92
N SER A 108 16.65 -16.51 -14.10
CA SER A 108 15.69 -17.61 -14.21
C SER A 108 14.85 -17.58 -15.50
N GLN A 109 14.67 -16.42 -16.14
CA GLN A 109 13.94 -16.31 -17.41
C GLN A 109 14.78 -16.71 -18.63
N SER A 110 16.10 -16.49 -18.59
CA SER A 110 17.03 -16.89 -19.66
C SER A 110 17.23 -18.41 -19.78
N ALA A 111 17.09 -19.16 -18.68
CA ALA A 111 17.22 -20.63 -18.70
C ALA A 111 16.04 -21.35 -19.37
N ASN A 112 14.85 -20.73 -19.41
CA ASN A 112 13.64 -21.31 -20.00
C ASN A 112 13.47 -21.04 -21.50
N ASN A 113 14.35 -20.24 -22.12
CA ASN A 113 14.22 -19.80 -23.51
C ASN A 113 15.30 -20.37 -24.46
N SER A 114 15.99 -21.46 -24.11
CA SER A 114 16.85 -22.15 -25.08
C SER A 114 16.02 -22.95 -26.09
N PRO A 115 16.14 -22.68 -27.40
CA PRO A 115 15.44 -23.46 -28.42
C PRO A 115 16.10 -24.83 -28.59
N ASN A 116 15.31 -25.89 -28.45
CA ASN A 116 15.69 -27.24 -28.85
C ASN A 116 16.09 -27.27 -30.34
N ALA A 117 17.34 -27.64 -30.61
CA ALA A 117 17.80 -27.95 -31.95
C ALA A 117 18.13 -29.44 -32.08
N SER A 118 17.55 -30.03 -33.13
CA SER A 118 17.95 -31.23 -33.89
C SER A 118 17.71 -32.63 -33.32
N HIS A 119 16.62 -33.23 -33.82
CA HIS A 119 16.58 -34.61 -34.29
C HIS A 119 17.47 -34.79 -35.54
N ALA A 120 18.36 -35.79 -35.54
CA ALA A 120 18.71 -36.65 -36.69
C ALA A 120 19.54 -37.83 -36.19
N GLY A 121 19.08 -39.06 -36.43
CA GLY A 121 19.62 -40.28 -35.83
C GLY A 121 20.67 -41.02 -36.67
N ARG A 122 21.26 -42.06 -36.05
CA ARG A 122 21.48 -43.41 -36.64
C ARG A 122 22.11 -44.40 -35.64
N GLU A 123 21.44 -45.54 -35.53
CA GLU A 123 21.91 -46.94 -35.44
C GLU A 123 22.80 -47.47 -34.28
N ASN A 124 22.18 -48.44 -33.57
CA ASN A 124 22.67 -49.75 -33.08
C ASN A 124 24.01 -49.85 -32.32
N THR A 125 23.94 -50.26 -31.03
CA THR A 125 24.27 -51.64 -30.58
C THR A 125 23.93 -51.89 -29.09
N ILE A 126 23.10 -52.91 -28.88
CA ILE A 126 23.08 -53.97 -27.86
C ILE A 126 24.05 -53.84 -26.65
N ASP A 127 23.51 -53.80 -25.43
CA ASP A 127 23.72 -54.86 -24.40
C ASP A 127 22.91 -54.60 -23.11
N HIS A 128 22.13 -55.61 -22.70
CA HIS A 128 21.57 -55.78 -21.36
C HIS A 128 22.27 -56.97 -20.69
N PRO A 129 22.38 -56.97 -19.36
CA PRO A 129 21.85 -58.13 -18.66
C PRO A 129 20.92 -57.81 -17.49
N THR A 130 19.98 -58.73 -17.37
CA THR A 130 18.81 -58.93 -16.50
C THR A 130 19.12 -59.09 -15.00
N PRO A 131 18.11 -58.96 -14.12
CA PRO A 131 17.97 -59.78 -12.91
C PRO A 131 16.77 -60.76 -13.02
N PRO A 132 16.77 -61.88 -12.25
CA PRO A 132 15.80 -62.95 -12.44
C PRO A 132 14.51 -62.79 -11.62
N THR A 133 13.45 -63.33 -12.19
CA THR A 133 12.11 -63.55 -11.64
C THR A 133 12.00 -64.94 -11.02
N ILE A 134 11.31 -65.07 -9.88
CA ILE A 134 10.56 -66.28 -9.48
C ILE A 134 9.24 -65.84 -8.82
N SER A 135 8.12 -66.36 -9.34
CA SER A 135 6.70 -66.13 -8.95
C SER A 135 6.18 -67.32 -8.06
N PRO A 136 4.87 -67.61 -7.90
CA PRO A 136 3.62 -66.81 -7.73
C PRO A 136 2.69 -67.34 -6.59
N GLN A 137 1.47 -66.78 -6.48
CA GLN A 137 0.16 -67.34 -6.02
C GLN A 137 -0.50 -66.57 -4.86
N MET A 138 -1.82 -66.39 -4.71
CA MET A 138 -3.07 -66.42 -5.51
C MET A 138 -4.22 -65.97 -4.56
N MET A 139 -5.36 -65.59 -5.13
CA MET A 139 -6.74 -65.48 -4.56
C MET A 139 -7.13 -64.13 -3.91
N MET A 140 -7.95 -63.31 -4.58
CA MET A 140 -9.43 -63.32 -4.68
C MET A 140 -10.12 -62.90 -3.36
N ASP A 141 -10.76 -61.73 -3.35
CA ASP A 141 -12.21 -61.68 -3.49
C ASP A 141 -12.77 -60.26 -3.77
N ASP A 142 -13.89 -60.34 -4.48
CA ASP A 142 -14.76 -59.39 -5.17
C ASP A 142 -15.50 -58.39 -4.25
N VAL A 143 -15.70 -57.12 -4.64
CA VAL A 143 -16.71 -56.50 -5.54
C VAL A 143 -18.10 -56.27 -4.91
N ALA A 144 -18.52 -54.99 -4.98
CA ALA A 144 -19.85 -54.46 -5.38
C ALA A 144 -20.28 -53.31 -4.44
N SER A 145 -20.22 -52.03 -4.85
CA SER A 145 -21.01 -51.33 -5.89
C SER A 145 -22.30 -50.68 -5.34
N SER A 146 -22.28 -49.35 -5.34
CA SER A 146 -23.30 -48.40 -5.80
C SER A 146 -24.79 -48.72 -5.66
N ALA A 147 -25.56 -47.77 -5.12
CA ALA A 147 -26.31 -46.80 -5.95
C ALA A 147 -27.27 -45.89 -5.16
N SER A 148 -27.17 -44.60 -5.47
CA SER A 148 -28.18 -43.54 -5.62
C SER A 148 -29.68 -43.85 -5.43
N ARG A 149 -30.41 -42.98 -4.69
CA ARG A 149 -31.42 -42.01 -5.21
C ARG A 149 -32.41 -41.47 -4.15
N ALA A 150 -32.62 -40.15 -4.23
CA ALA A 150 -33.87 -39.38 -4.23
C ALA A 150 -34.82 -39.30 -3.00
N TYR A 151 -35.09 -38.03 -2.62
CA TYR A 151 -36.36 -37.37 -2.25
C TYR A 151 -37.40 -38.08 -1.36
N VAL A 152 -37.86 -37.38 -0.29
CA VAL A 152 -39.27 -36.93 -0.11
C VAL A 152 -39.41 -36.04 1.14
N ARG A 153 -40.34 -35.10 1.01
CA ARG A 153 -40.81 -33.98 1.86
C ARG A 153 -41.94 -34.41 2.83
N THR A 154 -42.06 -33.79 4.01
CA THR A 154 -43.32 -33.52 4.77
C THR A 154 -42.98 -32.59 5.97
N GLN A 155 -43.40 -31.31 6.02
CA GLN A 155 -44.66 -30.70 6.50
C GLN A 155 -45.16 -31.05 7.91
N ARG A 156 -45.23 -30.05 8.82
CA ARG A 156 -46.34 -29.80 9.78
C ARG A 156 -46.28 -28.39 10.42
N THR A 157 -47.44 -27.77 10.58
CA THR A 157 -47.84 -26.51 11.28
C THR A 157 -49.11 -26.83 12.12
N PRO A 158 -49.81 -25.90 12.81
CA PRO A 158 -49.45 -24.86 13.81
C PRO A 158 -50.45 -24.85 15.03
N SER A 159 -50.42 -23.79 15.88
CA SER A 159 -51.43 -23.25 16.86
C SER A 159 -50.84 -23.11 18.29
N GLN A 160 -51.03 -22.08 19.15
CA GLN A 160 -52.06 -21.05 19.36
C GLN A 160 -51.53 -19.96 20.34
N ALA A 161 -52.17 -18.78 20.43
CA ALA A 161 -51.97 -17.66 21.38
C ALA A 161 -53.36 -17.13 21.85
N PRO A 162 -53.54 -15.99 22.57
CA PRO A 162 -53.05 -15.43 23.85
C PRO A 162 -54.24 -15.11 24.83
N PRO A 163 -54.15 -14.28 25.92
CA PRO A 163 -54.42 -12.80 25.83
C PRO A 163 -53.72 -11.90 26.92
N GLN A 164 -53.26 -10.66 26.61
CA GLN A 164 -53.87 -9.30 26.77
C GLN A 164 -53.41 -8.48 28.02
N LEU A 165 -53.23 -7.16 27.77
CA LEU A 165 -52.65 -6.00 28.49
C LEU A 165 -53.76 -5.18 29.26
N PRO A 166 -53.63 -3.90 29.73
CA PRO A 166 -52.59 -3.05 30.41
C PRO A 166 -53.27 -2.21 31.58
N PRO A 167 -53.05 -0.90 31.93
CA PRO A 167 -52.02 0.14 31.60
C PRO A 167 -51.58 1.16 32.72
N GLU A 168 -50.68 2.11 32.35
CA GLU A 168 -50.43 3.48 32.90
C GLU A 168 -49.62 3.63 34.23
N THR A 169 -48.84 4.66 34.59
CA THR A 169 -48.55 6.06 34.15
C THR A 169 -47.28 6.60 34.86
N ASP A 170 -46.64 7.63 34.30
CA ASP A 170 -45.92 8.80 34.86
C ASP A 170 -44.86 8.79 36.01
N ALA A 171 -43.81 9.58 35.72
CA ALA A 171 -43.11 10.58 36.57
C ALA A 171 -42.09 10.22 37.68
N ASN A 172 -40.95 10.92 37.61
CA ASN A 172 -40.09 11.50 38.66
C ASN A 172 -39.96 10.80 40.03
N ALA A 173 -38.74 10.45 40.44
CA ALA A 173 -38.03 11.12 41.54
C ALA A 173 -36.74 10.41 41.99
N LEU A 174 -35.76 11.25 42.30
CA LEU A 174 -34.61 11.03 43.18
C LEU A 174 -34.95 10.21 44.44
N PHE A 175 -34.09 9.27 44.83
CA PHE A 175 -33.73 9.06 46.23
C PHE A 175 -32.29 8.56 46.37
N GLN A 176 -31.43 9.43 46.92
CA GLN A 176 -30.26 9.05 47.69
C GLN A 176 -30.69 8.29 48.95
N ARG A 177 -29.91 7.28 49.37
CA ARG A 177 -29.49 7.15 50.78
C ARG A 177 -28.26 6.27 50.94
N ARG A 178 -27.38 6.77 51.81
CA ARG A 178 -26.08 6.29 52.30
C ARG A 178 -26.22 5.12 53.30
N GLY A 179 -25.09 4.42 53.48
CA GLY A 179 -24.67 3.79 54.75
C GLY A 179 -23.56 2.76 54.49
N THR A 180 -22.26 3.10 54.60
CA THR A 180 -21.38 2.87 55.79
C THR A 180 -21.42 1.42 56.28
N GLY A 181 -20.35 0.64 56.42
CA GLY A 181 -18.90 0.84 56.37
C GLY A 181 -18.27 -0.37 57.09
N ALA A 182 -17.01 -0.71 56.82
CA ALA A 182 -16.12 -1.39 57.77
C ALA A 182 -14.71 -1.50 57.18
N LEU A 183 -13.74 -1.01 57.95
CA LEU A 183 -12.31 -1.02 57.68
C LEU A 183 -11.62 -2.03 58.61
N ARG A 184 -10.54 -2.63 58.08
CA ARG A 184 -9.29 -3.14 58.74
C ARG A 184 -9.28 -4.56 59.35
N PRO A 185 -8.10 -5.20 59.56
CA PRO A 185 -6.70 -4.69 59.49
C PRO A 185 -5.66 -5.55 58.72
N ALA A 186 -4.46 -4.96 58.57
CA ALA A 186 -3.23 -5.51 58.00
C ALA A 186 -2.32 -6.22 59.03
N ARG A 187 -1.55 -7.22 58.57
CA ARG A 187 -0.17 -7.66 58.97
C ARG A 187 0.13 -8.97 58.20
N GLY A 188 1.33 -9.28 57.70
CA GLY A 188 2.65 -8.71 57.93
C GLY A 188 3.65 -9.11 56.85
N ALA A 189 4.84 -8.55 57.01
CA ALA A 189 5.97 -8.57 56.10
C ALA A 189 6.67 -9.93 55.97
N ALA A 190 7.23 -10.17 54.78
CA ALA A 190 8.49 -10.92 54.63
C ALA A 190 9.33 -10.18 53.58
N SER A 191 10.37 -9.52 54.07
CA SER A 191 11.45 -8.91 53.29
C SER A 191 12.42 -10.00 52.83
N VAL A 192 12.78 -10.01 51.56
CA VAL A 192 14.11 -10.44 51.13
C VAL A 192 14.68 -9.29 50.30
N LEU A 193 15.69 -8.65 50.89
CA LEU A 193 16.58 -7.70 50.27
C LEU A 193 17.55 -8.50 49.40
N GLU A 194 17.61 -8.20 48.11
CA GLU A 194 18.85 -8.26 47.36
C GLU A 194 18.99 -6.90 46.66
N GLU A 195 19.78 -6.03 47.29
CA GLU A 195 20.34 -4.84 46.70
C GLU A 195 21.47 -5.26 45.75
N GLU A 196 21.23 -5.20 44.44
CA GLU A 196 22.31 -4.96 43.50
C GLU A 196 22.23 -3.50 43.03
N HIS A 197 23.25 -2.74 43.43
CA HIS A 197 23.54 -1.40 42.94
C HIS A 197 23.94 -1.47 41.46
N GLN A 198 22.97 -1.56 40.54
CA GLN A 198 23.13 -1.05 39.19
C GLN A 198 22.35 0.26 39.03
N GLN A 199 23.02 1.23 38.41
CA GLN A 199 22.42 2.46 37.87
C GLN A 199 21.07 2.15 37.20
N PRO A 200 20.06 3.03 37.26
CA PRO A 200 18.81 2.81 36.57
C PRO A 200 19.07 2.91 35.05
N ASN A 201 19.46 1.80 34.44
CA ASN A 201 19.49 1.67 32.99
C ASN A 201 18.04 1.86 32.51
N SER A 202 17.79 2.98 31.87
CA SER A 202 16.51 3.29 31.24
C SER A 202 16.25 2.27 30.12
N GLN A 203 15.47 1.23 30.42
CA GLN A 203 15.08 0.21 29.45
C GLN A 203 13.96 0.77 28.55
N ARG A 204 14.33 1.51 27.50
CA ARG A 204 13.41 2.12 26.49
C ARG A 204 12.76 1.08 25.58
N HIS A 205 12.18 0.06 26.19
CA HIS A 205 11.81 -1.18 25.55
C HIS A 205 10.30 -1.35 25.59
N MET A 206 9.68 -1.31 24.42
CA MET A 206 8.26 -1.61 24.26
C MET A 206 8.04 -3.12 24.49
N GLN A 207 6.86 -3.49 24.99
CA GLN A 207 6.45 -4.90 25.14
C GLN A 207 5.09 -5.16 24.52
N ILE A 208 4.80 -6.43 24.26
CA ILE A 208 3.58 -6.90 23.60
C ILE A 208 2.54 -7.26 24.66
N ALA A 209 1.29 -6.88 24.44
CA ALA A 209 0.19 -7.21 25.35
C ALA A 209 -0.35 -8.63 25.06
N ASN A 210 -0.60 -9.41 26.12
CA ASN A 210 -1.03 -10.82 26.01
C ASN A 210 -2.53 -11.03 25.68
N ASN A 211 -3.32 -9.97 25.49
CA ASN A 211 -4.77 -10.06 25.33
C ASN A 211 -5.20 -9.90 23.87
N PHE A 212 -5.90 -10.89 23.31
CA PHE A 212 -6.34 -10.88 21.92
C PHE A 212 -7.67 -10.09 21.72
N PRO A 213 -7.73 -9.05 20.88
CA PRO A 213 -8.98 -8.40 20.51
C PRO A 213 -9.74 -9.34 19.56
N LYS A 214 -10.75 -10.04 20.08
CA LYS A 214 -11.60 -10.89 19.25
C LYS A 214 -12.36 -10.01 18.24
N ARG A 215 -12.31 -10.41 16.97
CA ARG A 215 -13.18 -9.86 15.92
C ARG A 215 -14.63 -10.14 16.33
N THR A 216 -15.42 -9.10 16.54
CA THR A 216 -16.85 -9.28 16.84
C THR A 216 -17.51 -9.87 15.60
N LYS A 217 -18.28 -10.97 15.74
CA LYS A 217 -19.21 -11.39 14.68
C LYS A 217 -20.21 -10.26 14.49
N ILE A 218 -20.30 -9.72 13.28
CA ILE A 218 -21.31 -8.73 12.92
C ILE A 218 -22.68 -9.36 13.22
N GLN A 219 -23.41 -8.84 14.22
CA GLN A 219 -24.81 -9.19 14.41
C GLN A 219 -25.59 -8.58 13.25
N THR A 220 -26.27 -9.43 12.47
CA THR A 220 -27.05 -9.08 11.28
C THR A 220 -28.40 -8.41 11.58
N ASP A 221 -28.54 -7.68 12.69
CA ASP A 221 -29.76 -6.95 13.06
C ASP A 221 -29.52 -5.43 13.11
N VAL A 222 -28.82 -4.90 12.11
CA VAL A 222 -28.77 -3.45 11.89
C VAL A 222 -29.86 -3.09 10.90
N VAL A 223 -30.97 -2.55 11.40
CA VAL A 223 -31.93 -1.82 10.58
C VAL A 223 -31.16 -0.75 9.81
N PHE A 224 -31.07 -0.89 8.49
CA PHE A 224 -30.38 0.07 7.63
C PHE A 224 -31.15 1.39 7.62
N ILE A 225 -30.79 2.29 8.52
CA ILE A 225 -31.27 3.68 8.48
C ILE A 225 -30.42 4.39 7.42
N PRO A 226 -31.00 4.95 6.34
CA PRO A 226 -30.25 5.68 5.32
C PRO A 226 -29.60 6.92 5.93
N GLN A 227 -28.37 6.76 6.38
CA GLN A 227 -27.61 7.84 7.00
C GLN A 227 -27.04 8.73 5.89
N GLN A 228 -27.44 10.00 5.89
CA GLN A 228 -27.13 10.97 4.84
C GLN A 228 -25.62 11.05 4.53
N SER A 229 -25.25 11.34 3.28
CA SER A 229 -23.86 11.49 2.83
C SER A 229 -23.24 12.74 3.48
N SER A 230 -22.54 12.58 4.60
CA SER A 230 -21.77 13.65 5.25
C SER A 230 -20.45 13.91 4.53
N ILE A 231 -19.81 15.03 4.87
CA ILE A 231 -18.45 15.34 4.40
C ILE A 231 -17.45 14.25 4.82
N ASP A 232 -17.62 13.65 6.00
CA ASP A 232 -16.79 12.53 6.47
C ASP A 232 -16.87 11.33 5.54
N LYS A 233 -18.08 10.93 5.13
CA LYS A 233 -18.26 9.82 4.19
C LYS A 233 -17.64 10.11 2.83
N PHE A 234 -17.75 11.35 2.37
CA PHE A 234 -17.08 11.78 1.14
C PHE A 234 -15.56 11.65 1.27
N VAL A 235 -14.96 12.18 2.34
CA VAL A 235 -13.52 12.13 2.59
C VAL A 235 -13.01 10.69 2.72
N VAL A 236 -13.70 9.83 3.48
CA VAL A 236 -13.36 8.40 3.58
C VAL A 236 -13.42 7.74 2.21
N SER A 237 -14.44 8.04 1.40
CA SER A 237 -14.51 7.48 0.04
C SER A 237 -13.32 7.91 -0.83
N VAL A 238 -12.81 9.14 -0.66
CA VAL A 238 -11.60 9.60 -1.35
C VAL A 238 -10.38 8.78 -0.92
N TRP A 239 -10.21 8.57 0.39
CA TRP A 239 -9.10 7.76 0.90
C TRP A 239 -9.16 6.30 0.44
N GLU A 240 -10.35 5.71 0.40
CA GLU A 240 -10.59 4.37 -0.14
C GLU A 240 -10.25 4.25 -1.62
N GLN A 241 -10.52 5.29 -2.43
CA GLN A 241 -10.11 5.28 -3.83
C GLN A 241 -8.58 5.42 -3.97
N ILE A 242 -7.94 6.31 -3.20
CA ILE A 242 -6.49 6.54 -3.26
C ILE A 242 -5.70 5.30 -2.79
N HIS A 243 -6.10 4.67 -1.69
CA HIS A 243 -5.40 3.49 -1.17
C HIS A 243 -5.91 2.18 -1.79
N GLY A 244 -6.98 2.26 -2.58
CA GLY A 244 -7.47 1.16 -3.39
C GLY A 244 -6.66 0.97 -4.67
N GLY A 245 -6.88 -0.16 -5.33
CA GLY A 245 -6.19 -0.48 -6.59
C GLY A 245 -6.75 0.22 -7.82
N ILE A 246 -7.14 1.50 -7.76
CA ILE A 246 -7.52 2.24 -8.98
C ILE A 246 -6.28 2.48 -9.83
N SER A 247 -6.36 2.27 -11.15
CA SER A 247 -5.32 2.66 -12.08
C SER A 247 -5.83 3.86 -12.89
N LEU A 248 -5.18 5.01 -12.71
CA LEU A 248 -5.47 6.25 -13.44
C LEU A 248 -4.42 6.55 -14.51
N ASP A 249 -3.60 5.56 -14.85
CA ASP A 249 -2.53 5.70 -15.84
C ASP A 249 -3.11 5.85 -17.26
N PRO A 250 -2.88 6.98 -17.96
CA PRO A 250 -3.50 7.23 -19.26
C PRO A 250 -3.18 6.19 -20.34
N GLN A 251 -2.00 5.58 -20.31
CA GLN A 251 -1.64 4.52 -21.27
C GLN A 251 -2.45 3.26 -20.99
N SER A 252 -2.50 2.82 -19.73
CA SER A 252 -3.36 1.72 -19.31
C SER A 252 -4.83 1.96 -19.66
N LEU A 253 -5.30 3.20 -19.53
CA LEU A 253 -6.67 3.57 -19.90
C LEU A 253 -6.92 3.52 -21.41
N LEU A 254 -5.97 3.98 -22.23
CA LEU A 254 -6.08 3.92 -23.67
C LEU A 254 -6.12 2.47 -24.18
N GLU A 255 -5.24 1.61 -23.66
CA GLU A 255 -5.23 0.17 -23.96
C GLU A 255 -6.55 -0.50 -23.54
N GLN A 256 -7.05 -0.21 -22.33
CA GLN A 256 -8.32 -0.75 -21.84
C GLN A 256 -9.51 -0.27 -22.66
N TRP A 257 -9.49 0.98 -23.12
CA TRP A 257 -10.54 1.55 -23.96
C TRP A 257 -10.54 0.92 -25.35
N GLN A 258 -9.36 0.76 -25.96
CA GLN A 258 -9.20 0.05 -27.23
C GLN A 258 -9.72 -1.39 -27.12
N LEU A 259 -9.33 -2.13 -26.07
CA LEU A 259 -9.86 -3.47 -25.79
C LEU A 259 -11.39 -3.51 -25.72
N THR A 260 -12.01 -2.54 -25.05
CA THR A 260 -13.48 -2.46 -24.89
C THR A 260 -14.17 -2.12 -26.21
N ALA A 261 -13.60 -1.19 -26.99
CA ALA A 261 -14.13 -0.79 -28.29
C ALA A 261 -14.03 -1.93 -29.32
N THR A 262 -12.91 -2.67 -29.33
CA THR A 262 -12.74 -3.84 -30.19
C THR A 262 -13.67 -4.98 -29.79
N ALA A 263 -13.86 -5.23 -28.49
CA ALA A 263 -14.84 -6.22 -28.02
C ALA A 263 -16.28 -5.86 -28.44
N ALA A 264 -16.68 -4.59 -28.29
CA ALA A 264 -18.01 -4.12 -28.68
C ALA A 264 -18.27 -4.26 -30.19
N THR A 265 -17.26 -4.01 -31.02
CA THR A 265 -17.34 -4.14 -32.49
C THR A 265 -17.28 -5.59 -32.96
N ALA A 266 -16.56 -6.48 -32.25
CA ALA A 266 -16.54 -7.91 -32.52
C ALA A 266 -17.92 -8.58 -32.32
N THR A 267 -18.71 -8.15 -31.34
CA THR A 267 -20.09 -8.63 -31.15
C THR A 267 -21.09 -8.16 -32.21
N ILE A 268 -20.78 -7.09 -32.95
CA ILE A 268 -21.66 -6.53 -33.97
C ILE A 268 -21.41 -7.18 -35.33
N ASN A 269 -20.18 -7.62 -35.61
CA ASN A 269 -19.79 -8.22 -36.88
C ASN A 269 -19.54 -9.72 -36.75
N ASN A 270 -20.62 -10.51 -36.79
CA ASN A 270 -20.53 -11.96 -37.01
C ASN A 270 -20.21 -12.32 -38.48
N ALA A 271 -19.62 -11.40 -39.25
CA ALA A 271 -19.20 -11.62 -40.62
C ALA A 271 -18.02 -10.71 -40.98
N GLY A 272 -16.88 -11.32 -41.30
CA GLY A 272 -15.78 -10.65 -41.98
C GLY A 272 -14.50 -10.60 -41.17
N LYS A 273 -13.46 -11.27 -41.69
CA LYS A 273 -12.07 -11.22 -41.22
C LYS A 273 -11.58 -9.77 -41.16
N ILE A 274 -11.62 -9.16 -39.99
CA ILE A 274 -10.83 -7.96 -39.69
C ILE A 274 -9.49 -8.48 -39.14
N HIS A 275 -8.40 -8.11 -39.78
CA HIS A 275 -7.05 -8.42 -39.30
C HIS A 275 -6.80 -7.59 -38.04
N VAL A 276 -7.02 -8.20 -36.88
CA VAL A 276 -6.72 -7.61 -35.57
C VAL A 276 -5.23 -7.82 -35.30
N PRO A 277 -4.47 -6.79 -34.87
CA PRO A 277 -3.07 -6.97 -34.49
C PRO A 277 -2.95 -8.07 -33.43
N GLU A 278 -2.00 -8.98 -33.64
CA GLU A 278 -1.73 -10.20 -32.86
C GLU A 278 -1.41 -9.95 -31.36
N GLN A 279 -1.38 -8.68 -30.93
CA GLN A 279 -1.07 -8.25 -29.57
C GLN A 279 -2.29 -7.95 -28.68
N LEU A 280 -3.52 -7.96 -29.21
CA LEU A 280 -4.72 -7.83 -28.38
C LEU A 280 -5.32 -9.20 -28.10
N GLU A 281 -5.24 -9.67 -26.85
CA GLU A 281 -5.91 -10.87 -26.32
C GLU A 281 -7.45 -10.78 -26.48
N LEU A 282 -7.94 -10.94 -27.72
CA LEU A 282 -9.36 -10.94 -28.06
C LEU A 282 -10.07 -12.26 -27.68
N GLY A 283 -9.32 -13.23 -27.17
CA GLY A 283 -9.83 -14.52 -26.70
C GLY A 283 -10.57 -14.48 -25.34
N LEU A 284 -10.83 -13.30 -24.78
CA LEU A 284 -11.47 -13.14 -23.46
C LEU A 284 -12.99 -13.35 -23.48
N LEU A 285 -13.63 -13.36 -24.66
CA LEU A 285 -15.10 -13.46 -24.81
C LEU A 285 -15.56 -14.57 -25.77
N GLN A 286 -14.65 -15.32 -26.40
CA GLN A 286 -15.06 -16.42 -27.28
C GLN A 286 -15.53 -17.61 -26.44
N ALA A 287 -16.79 -18.02 -26.65
CA ALA A 287 -17.30 -19.26 -26.10
C ALA A 287 -16.56 -20.45 -26.75
N PRO A 288 -16.28 -21.54 -26.02
CA PRO A 288 -15.68 -22.72 -26.60
C PRO A 288 -16.59 -23.28 -27.71
N SER A 289 -16.01 -23.69 -28.83
CA SER A 289 -16.75 -24.35 -29.91
C SER A 289 -17.39 -25.63 -29.37
N ALA A 290 -18.69 -25.79 -29.59
CA ALA A 290 -19.52 -26.87 -29.05
C ALA A 290 -19.25 -28.27 -29.65
N ASP A 291 -18.04 -28.52 -30.16
CA ASP A 291 -17.65 -29.80 -30.73
C ASP A 291 -16.40 -30.31 -30.01
N GLY A 292 -16.60 -31.34 -29.17
CA GLY A 292 -15.55 -32.09 -28.49
C GLY A 292 -15.52 -31.87 -26.98
N THR A 293 -15.38 -32.98 -26.26
CA THR A 293 -15.35 -33.12 -24.80
C THR A 293 -14.43 -32.11 -24.12
N LEU A 294 -14.97 -30.99 -23.64
CA LEU A 294 -14.22 -29.94 -22.96
C LEU A 294 -14.13 -30.24 -21.46
N THR A 295 -12.90 -30.53 -21.04
CA THR A 295 -12.48 -30.83 -19.68
C THR A 295 -12.49 -29.57 -18.81
N GLU A 296 -12.62 -29.72 -17.48
CA GLU A 296 -12.72 -28.64 -16.46
C GLU A 296 -11.67 -27.50 -16.63
N ILE A 297 -10.53 -27.79 -17.25
CA ILE A 297 -9.42 -26.87 -17.54
C ILE A 297 -9.85 -25.70 -18.45
N ASP A 298 -10.76 -25.90 -19.41
CA ASP A 298 -11.24 -24.82 -20.29
C ASP A 298 -12.23 -23.87 -19.59
N MET A 299 -12.97 -24.39 -18.61
CA MET A 299 -13.91 -23.60 -17.81
C MET A 299 -13.18 -22.70 -16.79
N GLU A 300 -12.11 -23.21 -16.14
CA GLU A 300 -11.25 -22.40 -15.26
C GLU A 300 -10.54 -21.28 -16.05
N GLY A 301 -9.98 -21.61 -17.23
CA GLY A 301 -9.37 -20.63 -18.13
C GLY A 301 -10.35 -19.54 -18.56
N THR A 302 -11.59 -19.91 -18.90
CA THR A 302 -12.65 -18.96 -19.28
C THR A 302 -13.09 -18.07 -18.12
N PHE A 303 -13.24 -18.60 -16.90
CA PHE A 303 -13.55 -17.81 -15.71
C PHE A 303 -12.43 -16.80 -15.38
N ASN A 304 -11.17 -17.24 -15.42
CA ASN A 304 -10.01 -16.37 -15.17
C ASN A 304 -9.91 -15.24 -16.20
N ARG A 305 -10.13 -15.55 -17.49
CA ARG A 305 -10.23 -14.55 -18.57
C ARG A 305 -11.36 -13.55 -18.33
N SER A 306 -12.54 -14.02 -17.96
CA SER A 306 -13.70 -13.17 -17.62
C SER A 306 -13.41 -12.25 -16.43
N ASN A 307 -12.77 -12.75 -15.37
CA ASN A 307 -12.36 -11.95 -14.21
C ASN A 307 -11.39 -10.81 -14.60
N ILE A 308 -10.41 -11.11 -15.45
CA ILE A 308 -9.45 -10.12 -15.95
C ILE A 308 -10.18 -9.06 -16.78
N PHE A 309 -11.07 -9.46 -17.68
CA PHE A 309 -11.84 -8.54 -18.51
C PHE A 309 -12.77 -7.65 -17.67
N CYS A 310 -13.54 -8.23 -16.76
CA CYS A 310 -14.42 -7.51 -15.84
C CYS A 310 -13.64 -6.46 -15.02
N ARG A 311 -12.46 -6.84 -14.51
CA ARG A 311 -11.56 -5.92 -13.80
C ARG A 311 -11.11 -4.78 -14.71
N LYS A 312 -10.67 -5.06 -15.95
CA LYS A 312 -10.23 -4.03 -16.92
C LYS A 312 -11.37 -3.04 -17.24
N VAL A 313 -12.57 -3.52 -17.55
CA VAL A 313 -13.74 -2.66 -17.84
C VAL A 313 -14.14 -1.83 -16.61
N THR A 314 -14.12 -2.44 -15.42
CA THR A 314 -14.43 -1.73 -14.17
C THR A 314 -13.43 -0.60 -13.91
N GLN A 315 -12.13 -0.83 -14.14
CA GLN A 315 -11.09 0.19 -14.00
C GLN A 315 -11.25 1.32 -15.02
N ALA A 316 -11.45 0.99 -16.30
CA ALA A 316 -11.71 1.96 -17.35
C ALA A 316 -12.93 2.84 -17.03
N SER A 317 -14.04 2.24 -16.59
CA SER A 317 -15.25 2.97 -16.19
C SER A 317 -14.99 3.95 -15.04
N ARG A 318 -14.22 3.55 -14.03
CA ARG A 318 -13.85 4.44 -12.91
C ARG A 318 -13.00 5.62 -13.39
N ALA A 319 -12.04 5.39 -14.27
CA ALA A 319 -11.20 6.47 -14.78
C ALA A 319 -11.95 7.41 -15.75
N CYS A 320 -12.82 6.87 -16.61
CA CYS A 320 -13.73 7.70 -17.43
C CYS A 320 -14.60 8.59 -16.55
N ARG A 321 -15.06 8.09 -15.40
CA ARG A 321 -15.79 8.91 -14.43
C ARG A 321 -14.92 10.03 -13.85
N SER A 322 -13.64 9.76 -13.53
CA SER A 322 -12.70 10.80 -13.08
C SER A 322 -12.49 11.87 -14.16
N ILE A 323 -12.33 11.47 -15.42
CA ILE A 323 -12.23 12.37 -16.58
C ILE A 323 -13.51 13.21 -16.72
N GLU A 324 -14.67 12.57 -16.64
CA GLU A 324 -15.97 13.22 -16.77
C GLU A 324 -16.12 14.35 -15.75
N VAL A 325 -15.82 14.09 -14.47
CA VAL A 325 -15.97 15.11 -13.42
C VAL A 325 -14.93 16.22 -13.53
N ILE A 326 -13.73 15.95 -14.05
CA ILE A 326 -12.73 16.98 -14.36
C ILE A 326 -13.28 17.95 -15.40
N VAL A 327 -13.74 17.43 -16.54
CA VAL A 327 -14.28 18.24 -17.65
C VAL A 327 -15.51 19.02 -17.20
N GLN A 328 -16.43 18.38 -16.46
CA GLN A 328 -17.65 19.03 -15.97
C GLN A 328 -17.36 20.16 -14.97
N ALA A 329 -16.38 19.98 -14.08
CA ALA A 329 -15.97 21.04 -13.14
C ALA A 329 -15.33 22.22 -13.88
N ARG A 330 -14.45 21.96 -14.86
CA ARG A 330 -13.84 23.00 -15.69
C ARG A 330 -14.88 23.72 -16.55
N TRP A 331 -15.84 23.00 -17.11
CA TRP A 331 -16.88 23.61 -17.93
C TRP A 331 -17.70 24.65 -17.16
N ILE A 332 -17.97 24.42 -15.86
CA ILE A 332 -18.63 25.43 -15.01
C ILE A 332 -17.78 26.70 -14.87
N GLU A 333 -16.46 26.58 -14.76
CA GLU A 333 -15.57 27.76 -14.75
C GLU A 333 -15.63 28.52 -16.07
N HIS A 334 -15.58 27.83 -17.22
CA HIS A 334 -15.72 28.47 -18.52
C HIS A 334 -17.08 29.15 -18.69
N PHE A 335 -18.16 28.52 -18.23
CA PHE A 335 -19.48 29.13 -18.23
C PHE A 335 -19.51 30.44 -17.41
N ASP A 336 -18.97 30.43 -16.19
CA ASP A 336 -18.93 31.61 -15.33
C ASP A 336 -18.04 32.72 -15.93
N SER A 337 -16.85 32.38 -16.45
CA SER A 337 -15.96 33.33 -17.17
C SER A 337 -16.65 33.93 -18.40
N TYR A 338 -17.41 33.14 -19.15
CA TYR A 338 -18.13 33.64 -20.32
C TYR A 338 -19.26 34.59 -19.95
N VAL A 339 -19.98 34.33 -18.85
CA VAL A 339 -20.97 35.26 -18.30
C VAL A 339 -20.33 36.58 -17.85
N GLU A 340 -19.11 36.55 -17.32
CA GLU A 340 -18.32 37.74 -17.00
C GLU A 340 -17.87 38.49 -18.25
N LEU A 341 -17.44 37.80 -19.30
CA LEU A 341 -17.12 38.41 -20.58
C LEU A 341 -18.33 39.13 -21.19
N LEU A 342 -19.52 38.54 -21.11
CA LEU A 342 -20.77 39.20 -21.52
C LEU A 342 -21.08 40.44 -20.67
N ALA A 343 -20.64 40.48 -19.41
CA ALA A 343 -20.74 41.68 -18.56
C ALA A 343 -19.94 42.84 -19.12
N ILE A 344 -18.72 42.55 -19.55
CA ILE A 344 -17.75 43.53 -20.03
C ILE A 344 -18.14 44.02 -21.43
N THR A 345 -18.48 43.09 -22.32
CA THR A 345 -18.80 43.39 -23.73
C THR A 345 -20.20 43.99 -23.91
N ASN A 346 -21.13 43.72 -22.98
CA ASN A 346 -22.50 44.21 -23.04
C ASN A 346 -22.97 44.81 -21.70
N PRO A 347 -22.44 45.98 -21.28
CA PRO A 347 -22.73 46.56 -19.95
C PRO A 347 -24.21 46.86 -19.71
N GLY A 348 -24.99 47.10 -20.76
CA GLY A 348 -26.44 47.34 -20.69
C GLY A 348 -27.29 46.09 -20.41
N MET A 349 -26.71 44.88 -20.40
CA MET A 349 -27.45 43.66 -20.07
C MET A 349 -27.47 43.39 -18.57
N SER A 350 -28.66 43.14 -18.03
CA SER A 350 -28.82 42.70 -16.64
C SER A 350 -28.11 41.35 -16.38
N PRO A 351 -27.66 41.07 -15.14
CA PRO A 351 -27.00 39.79 -14.81
C PRO A 351 -27.81 38.56 -15.21
N THR A 352 -29.13 38.59 -15.01
CA THR A 352 -30.05 37.51 -15.39
C THR A 352 -30.09 37.30 -16.90
N LYS A 353 -30.11 38.39 -17.68
CA LYS A 353 -30.12 38.33 -19.15
C LYS A 353 -28.82 37.75 -19.69
N ARG A 354 -27.67 38.14 -19.12
CA ARG A 354 -26.35 37.60 -19.48
C ARG A 354 -26.24 36.11 -19.22
N ARG A 355 -26.64 35.66 -18.02
CA ARG A 355 -26.68 34.23 -17.69
C ARG A 355 -27.62 33.44 -18.60
N LYS A 356 -28.79 34.01 -18.93
CA LYS A 356 -29.74 33.37 -19.84
C LYS A 356 -29.17 33.26 -21.26
N ALA A 357 -28.46 34.28 -21.74
CA ALA A 357 -27.81 34.25 -23.06
C ALA A 357 -26.76 33.13 -23.13
N ALA A 358 -25.82 33.09 -22.17
CA ALA A 358 -24.81 32.03 -22.10
C ALA A 358 -25.44 30.62 -21.98
N LEU A 359 -26.54 30.50 -21.22
CA LEU A 359 -27.25 29.23 -21.07
C LEU A 359 -27.94 28.77 -22.36
N ILE A 360 -28.54 29.69 -23.12
CA ILE A 360 -29.17 29.36 -24.41
C ILE A 360 -28.12 28.90 -25.42
N GLU A 361 -26.97 29.59 -25.48
CA GLU A 361 -25.85 29.20 -26.33
C GLU A 361 -25.36 27.79 -25.98
N ALA A 362 -25.08 27.53 -24.70
CA ALA A 362 -24.69 26.20 -24.23
C ALA A 362 -25.75 25.13 -24.53
N CYS A 363 -27.04 25.43 -24.38
CA CYS A 363 -28.12 24.50 -24.72
C CYS A 363 -28.08 24.08 -26.20
N ASN A 364 -27.78 25.02 -27.10
CA ASN A 364 -27.66 24.75 -28.52
C ASN A 364 -26.46 23.81 -28.79
N ASP A 365 -25.32 24.07 -28.15
CA ASP A 365 -24.10 23.25 -28.32
C ASP A 365 -24.26 21.83 -27.76
N PHE A 366 -24.93 21.68 -26.61
CA PHE A 366 -25.21 20.38 -26.02
C PHE A 366 -26.35 19.61 -26.72
N GLY A 367 -27.24 20.32 -27.43
CA GLY A 367 -28.50 19.75 -27.91
C GLY A 367 -29.46 19.37 -26.77
N TRP A 368 -29.38 20.04 -25.62
CA TRP A 368 -30.22 19.76 -24.44
C TRP A 368 -31.21 20.87 -24.16
N SER A 369 -32.34 20.54 -23.54
CA SER A 369 -33.28 21.56 -23.06
C SER A 369 -32.66 22.38 -21.92
N GLU A 370 -33.15 23.61 -21.76
CA GLU A 370 -32.74 24.51 -20.67
C GLU A 370 -32.91 23.86 -19.29
N LYS A 371 -33.97 23.06 -19.11
CA LYS A 371 -34.24 22.33 -17.87
C LYS A 371 -33.18 21.26 -17.60
N GLU A 372 -32.81 20.47 -18.59
CA GLU A 372 -31.82 19.41 -18.46
C GLU A 372 -30.44 19.97 -18.14
N LEU A 373 -30.00 21.00 -18.86
CA LEU A 373 -28.70 21.61 -18.63
C LEU A 373 -28.62 22.24 -17.24
N ARG A 374 -29.64 23.02 -16.81
CA ARG A 374 -29.66 23.59 -15.44
C ARG A 374 -29.59 22.52 -14.35
N ASN A 375 -30.29 21.40 -14.53
CA ASN A 375 -30.26 20.29 -13.57
C ASN A 375 -28.86 19.65 -13.47
N LYS A 376 -28.19 19.44 -14.60
CA LYS A 376 -26.81 18.93 -14.62
C LYS A 376 -25.83 19.95 -14.03
N MET A 377 -25.94 21.22 -14.41
CA MET A 377 -25.12 22.31 -13.88
C MET A 377 -25.23 22.45 -12.36
N ALA A 378 -26.40 22.23 -11.76
CA ALA A 378 -26.56 22.26 -10.30
C ALA A 378 -25.65 21.25 -9.60
N ILE A 379 -25.44 20.07 -10.21
CA ILE A 379 -24.55 19.02 -9.70
C ILE A 379 -23.09 19.36 -10.01
N TRP A 380 -22.81 19.82 -11.24
CA TRP A 380 -21.45 20.16 -11.67
C TRP A 380 -20.86 21.34 -10.90
N ARG A 381 -21.69 22.29 -10.44
CA ARG A 381 -21.27 23.32 -9.47
C ARG A 381 -20.74 22.70 -8.18
N GLY A 382 -21.37 21.61 -7.70
CA GLY A 382 -20.86 20.85 -6.57
C GLY A 382 -19.48 20.24 -6.83
N TYR A 383 -19.22 19.74 -8.05
CA TYR A 383 -17.89 19.25 -8.43
C TYR A 383 -16.83 20.36 -8.42
N LYS A 384 -17.17 21.53 -8.98
CA LYS A 384 -16.32 22.72 -8.93
C LYS A 384 -16.04 23.16 -7.49
N GLU A 385 -17.06 23.24 -6.63
CA GLU A 385 -16.91 23.62 -5.22
C GLU A 385 -15.98 22.65 -4.46
N ILE A 386 -16.11 21.34 -4.68
CA ILE A 386 -15.20 20.34 -4.12
C ILE A 386 -13.77 20.55 -4.62
N LYS A 387 -13.59 20.78 -5.93
CA LYS A 387 -12.26 21.08 -6.51
C LYS A 387 -11.66 22.35 -5.91
N ASP A 388 -12.45 23.41 -5.76
CA ASP A 388 -12.00 24.69 -5.21
C ASP A 388 -11.54 24.55 -3.75
N ALA A 389 -12.23 23.72 -2.96
CA ALA A 389 -11.88 23.48 -1.57
C ALA A 389 -10.78 22.41 -1.40
N GLY A 390 -11.00 21.20 -1.91
CA GLY A 390 -10.16 20.01 -1.71
C GLY A 390 -9.10 19.77 -2.80
N GLY A 391 -9.05 20.61 -3.84
CA GLY A 391 -8.16 20.43 -4.99
C GLY A 391 -8.66 19.37 -5.97
N TRP A 392 -7.94 19.23 -7.09
CA TRP A 392 -8.25 18.23 -8.11
C TRP A 392 -8.21 16.80 -7.57
N ALA A 393 -7.28 16.48 -6.68
CA ALA A 393 -7.14 15.13 -6.12
C ALA A 393 -8.42 14.66 -5.39
N ALA A 394 -9.07 15.55 -4.62
CA ALA A 394 -10.33 15.22 -3.94
C ALA A 394 -11.47 14.90 -4.91
N LEU A 395 -11.47 15.51 -6.11
CA LEU A 395 -12.48 15.26 -7.13
C LEU A 395 -12.15 14.02 -7.98
N VAL A 396 -10.89 13.86 -8.39
CA VAL A 396 -10.42 12.74 -9.23
C VAL A 396 -10.59 11.40 -8.54
N PHE A 397 -10.25 11.35 -7.26
CA PHE A 397 -10.36 10.14 -6.44
C PHE A 397 -11.69 10.08 -5.68
N ALA A 398 -12.72 10.80 -6.08
CA ALA A 398 -14.02 10.71 -5.43
C ALA A 398 -14.70 9.36 -5.70
N GLY A 399 -15.27 8.74 -4.66
CA GLY A 399 -15.99 7.48 -4.78
C GLY A 399 -17.34 7.59 -5.51
N MET A 400 -18.03 6.45 -5.67
CA MET A 400 -19.31 6.37 -6.38
C MET A 400 -20.41 7.28 -5.80
N GLY A 401 -20.30 7.65 -4.52
CA GLY A 401 -21.24 8.54 -3.82
C GLY A 401 -21.18 10.02 -4.23
N LEU A 402 -20.16 10.46 -4.98
CA LEU A 402 -19.95 11.87 -5.35
C LEU A 402 -21.19 12.54 -5.94
N TYR A 403 -21.87 11.87 -6.88
CA TYR A 403 -23.07 12.40 -7.52
C TYR A 403 -24.17 12.72 -6.50
N ARG A 404 -24.42 11.79 -5.55
CA ARG A 404 -25.45 11.98 -4.51
C ARG A 404 -25.04 13.09 -3.55
N PHE A 405 -23.77 13.16 -3.19
CA PHE A 405 -23.22 14.21 -2.33
C PHE A 405 -23.45 15.60 -2.94
N CYS A 406 -23.17 15.78 -4.23
CA CYS A 406 -23.42 17.04 -4.94
C CYS A 406 -24.90 17.32 -5.24
N LYS A 407 -25.70 16.30 -5.55
CA LYS A 407 -27.13 16.46 -5.86
C LYS A 407 -27.93 16.92 -4.64
N TYR A 408 -27.69 16.29 -3.49
CA TYR A 408 -28.43 16.60 -2.26
C TYR A 408 -27.79 17.69 -1.42
N ARG A 409 -26.51 18.02 -1.68
CA ARG A 409 -25.75 19.08 -1.03
C ARG A 409 -25.71 18.97 0.50
N VAL A 410 -25.94 17.77 1.05
CA VAL A 410 -25.80 17.51 2.48
C VAL A 410 -24.31 17.62 2.82
N GLY A 411 -23.92 18.61 3.63
CA GLY A 411 -22.51 18.89 3.95
C GLY A 411 -21.84 19.94 3.06
N PHE A 412 -22.56 20.64 2.19
CA PHE A 412 -22.04 21.85 1.50
C PHE A 412 -22.25 23.10 2.36
N ASN A 413 -21.60 23.14 3.53
CA ASN A 413 -21.57 24.30 4.41
C ASN A 413 -20.13 24.83 4.57
N PRO A 414 -19.96 26.08 5.07
CA PRO A 414 -18.65 26.71 5.19
C PRO A 414 -17.64 25.86 5.99
N ASP A 415 -18.07 25.24 7.09
CA ASP A 415 -17.21 24.43 7.95
C ASP A 415 -16.71 23.17 7.23
N SER A 416 -17.57 22.50 6.47
CA SER A 416 -17.24 21.31 5.71
C SER A 416 -16.28 21.63 4.56
N MET A 417 -16.49 22.77 3.88
CA MET A 417 -15.57 23.25 2.84
C MET A 417 -14.23 23.69 3.44
N GLN A 418 -14.25 24.31 4.62
CA GLN A 418 -13.03 24.65 5.33
C GLN A 418 -12.25 23.39 5.73
N ARG A 419 -12.94 22.35 6.18
CA ARG A 419 -12.32 21.05 6.45
C ARG A 419 -11.70 20.44 5.21
N LEU A 420 -12.38 20.48 4.04
CA LEU A 420 -11.78 20.03 2.78
C LEU A 420 -10.53 20.81 2.41
N ARG A 421 -10.51 22.14 2.63
CA ARG A 421 -9.31 22.96 2.43
C ARG A 421 -8.17 22.51 3.31
N CYS A 422 -8.42 22.25 4.60
CA CYS A 422 -7.39 21.73 5.50
C CYS A 422 -6.89 20.33 5.10
N LEU A 423 -7.76 19.50 4.50
CA LEU A 423 -7.40 18.17 4.02
C LEU A 423 -6.69 18.17 2.66
N ARG A 424 -6.81 19.24 1.85
CA ARG A 424 -6.28 19.29 0.48
C ARG A 424 -4.81 18.85 0.37
N PRO A 425 -3.85 19.44 1.12
CA PRO A 425 -2.45 19.03 0.97
C PRO A 425 -2.21 17.57 1.39
N ARG A 426 -3.02 17.05 2.31
CA ARG A 426 -2.96 15.67 2.79
C ARG A 426 -3.37 14.70 1.68
N ILE A 427 -4.46 15.02 0.99
CA ILE A 427 -4.98 14.24 -0.14
C ILE A 427 -3.98 14.29 -1.30
N GLU A 428 -3.41 15.47 -1.59
CA GLU A 428 -2.40 15.64 -2.63
C GLU A 428 -1.12 14.83 -2.36
N VAL A 429 -0.62 14.77 -1.12
CA VAL A 429 0.53 13.91 -0.75
C VAL A 429 0.25 12.45 -1.10
N ALA A 430 -0.90 11.92 -0.68
CA ALA A 430 -1.22 10.51 -0.92
C ALA A 430 -1.44 10.25 -2.42
N ALA A 431 -2.16 11.13 -3.12
CA ALA A 431 -2.39 11.00 -4.56
C ALA A 431 -1.08 11.04 -5.36
N ASP A 432 -0.20 12.02 -5.13
CA ASP A 432 1.02 12.19 -5.91
C ASP A 432 2.07 11.08 -5.67
N THR A 433 2.11 10.52 -4.45
CA THR A 433 3.07 9.47 -4.07
C THR A 433 2.57 8.06 -4.40
N LEU A 434 1.26 7.79 -4.30
CA LEU A 434 0.69 6.47 -4.60
C LEU A 434 0.26 6.32 -6.08
N HIS A 435 -0.07 7.42 -6.77
CA HIS A 435 -0.50 7.41 -8.16
C HIS A 435 0.31 8.39 -9.04
N PRO A 436 1.62 8.15 -9.27
CA PRO A 436 2.52 9.16 -9.86
C PRO A 436 2.07 9.81 -11.19
N THR A 437 1.20 9.15 -11.96
CA THR A 437 0.72 9.63 -13.27
C THR A 437 -0.67 10.27 -13.25
N TRP A 438 -1.38 10.30 -12.10
CA TRP A 438 -2.78 10.74 -12.04
C TRP A 438 -3.00 12.17 -12.57
N ARG A 439 -2.02 13.06 -12.39
CA ARG A 439 -2.10 14.46 -12.84
C ARG A 439 -2.10 14.62 -14.34
N GLN A 440 -1.64 13.62 -15.10
CA GLN A 440 -1.72 13.65 -16.57
C GLN A 440 -3.17 13.76 -17.06
N LEU A 441 -4.14 13.25 -16.28
CA LEU A 441 -5.56 13.43 -16.57
C LEU A 441 -5.97 14.91 -16.59
N LEU A 442 -5.28 15.79 -15.86
CA LEU A 442 -5.64 17.20 -15.78
C LEU A 442 -5.24 17.99 -17.03
N MET A 443 -4.34 17.44 -17.87
CA MET A 443 -3.93 18.08 -19.12
C MET A 443 -5.09 18.31 -20.08
N ILE A 444 -6.13 17.46 -20.03
CA ILE A 444 -7.33 17.59 -20.87
C ILE A 444 -8.09 18.91 -20.63
N VAL A 445 -7.90 19.53 -19.46
CA VAL A 445 -8.48 20.83 -19.08
C VAL A 445 -7.43 21.92 -18.94
N GLY A 446 -6.25 21.73 -19.56
CA GLY A 446 -5.16 22.71 -19.61
C GLY A 446 -4.37 22.87 -18.31
N GLU A 447 -4.49 21.95 -17.35
CA GLU A 447 -3.69 21.98 -16.11
C GLU A 447 -2.35 21.26 -16.28
N GLY A 448 -1.38 21.62 -15.41
CA GLY A 448 -0.08 20.97 -15.37
C GLY A 448 -0.13 19.54 -14.83
N ALA A 449 0.67 18.66 -15.42
CA ALA A 449 0.85 17.28 -14.96
C ALA A 449 1.92 17.12 -13.86
N GLN A 450 2.56 18.21 -13.43
CA GLN A 450 3.67 18.16 -12.48
C GLN A 450 3.20 17.73 -11.09
N ARG A 451 3.87 16.73 -10.52
CA ARG A 451 3.66 16.31 -9.14
C ARG A 451 4.18 17.37 -8.17
N ARG A 452 3.45 17.56 -7.09
CA ARG A 452 3.88 18.42 -5.97
C ARG A 452 4.70 17.63 -4.95
N PHE A 453 4.36 16.35 -4.76
CA PHE A 453 5.04 15.46 -3.82
C PHE A 453 5.58 14.21 -4.51
N CYS A 454 6.78 13.78 -4.14
CA CYS A 454 7.48 12.63 -4.72
C CYS A 454 8.01 11.72 -3.61
N GLY A 455 8.48 10.52 -3.96
CA GLY A 455 8.99 9.55 -3.00
C GLY A 455 7.88 8.77 -2.30
N HIS A 456 8.14 8.30 -1.09
CA HIS A 456 7.18 7.50 -0.32
C HIS A 456 6.16 8.40 0.39
N PRO A 457 4.88 7.99 0.54
CA PRO A 457 3.86 8.79 1.24
C PRO A 457 4.26 9.19 2.66
N HIS A 458 5.01 8.33 3.35
CA HIS A 458 5.46 8.56 4.74
C HIS A 458 6.78 9.33 4.86
N ASP A 459 7.34 9.81 3.73
CA ASP A 459 8.44 10.78 3.73
C ASP A 459 7.92 12.22 3.93
N TRP A 460 6.61 12.39 4.01
CA TRP A 460 5.94 13.67 4.18
C TRP A 460 5.17 13.71 5.49
N VAL A 461 5.37 14.76 6.27
CA VAL A 461 4.64 15.02 7.51
C VAL A 461 3.61 16.11 7.23
N VAL A 462 2.34 15.74 7.36
CA VAL A 462 1.23 16.67 7.15
C VAL A 462 0.82 17.38 8.44
N ARG A 463 0.09 18.48 8.30
CA ARG A 463 -0.44 19.26 9.43
C ARG A 463 -1.97 19.22 9.46
N GLN A 464 -2.56 19.51 10.62
CA GLN A 464 -4.02 19.48 10.79
C GLN A 464 -4.72 20.75 10.28
N ASP A 465 -4.01 21.87 10.32
CA ASP A 465 -4.46 23.20 9.88
C ASP A 465 -4.52 23.36 8.35
N GLY A 466 -3.95 22.44 7.59
CA GLY A 466 -3.81 22.55 6.13
C GLY A 466 -2.57 23.30 5.68
N SER A 467 -1.64 23.60 6.59
CA SER A 467 -0.32 24.11 6.22
C SER A 467 0.44 23.09 5.36
N ASP A 468 1.38 23.59 4.57
CA ASP A 468 2.13 22.77 3.62
C ASP A 468 2.85 21.58 4.30
N PRO A 469 2.74 20.36 3.73
CA PRO A 469 3.48 19.20 4.19
C PRO A 469 4.98 19.44 4.12
N VAL A 470 5.69 18.97 5.15
CA VAL A 470 7.14 19.11 5.23
C VAL A 470 7.82 17.75 5.08
N PRO A 471 9.05 17.66 4.54
CA PRO A 471 9.79 16.42 4.51
C PRO A 471 9.99 15.88 5.92
N LEU A 472 9.84 14.57 6.12
CA LEU A 472 9.99 13.89 7.39
C LEU A 472 11.28 14.30 8.11
N ARG A 473 12.38 14.33 7.38
CA ARG A 473 13.69 14.73 7.89
C ARG A 473 13.67 16.05 8.65
N SER A 474 12.97 17.06 8.12
CA SER A 474 12.91 18.40 8.72
C SER A 474 12.35 18.40 10.14
N THR A 475 11.50 17.42 10.49
CA THR A 475 10.87 17.31 11.82
C THR A 475 11.79 16.71 12.89
N TYR A 476 12.97 16.24 12.50
CA TYR A 476 13.95 15.61 13.40
C TYR A 476 15.30 16.33 13.47
N LEU A 477 15.60 17.28 12.57
CA LEU A 477 16.91 17.95 12.51
C LEU A 477 17.30 18.69 13.79
N GLU A 478 16.32 19.15 14.58
CA GLU A 478 16.56 19.77 15.89
C GLU A 478 17.15 18.77 16.91
N TYR A 479 16.80 17.49 16.79
CA TYR A 479 17.22 16.43 17.72
C TYR A 479 18.42 15.63 17.18
N ASP A 480 18.49 15.44 15.86
CA ASP A 480 19.55 14.72 15.18
C ASP A 480 19.86 15.42 13.82
N PRO A 481 20.96 16.20 13.74
CA PRO A 481 21.37 16.88 12.51
C PRO A 481 21.62 15.93 11.32
N TYR A 482 21.96 14.68 11.62
CA TYR A 482 22.26 13.63 10.65
C TYR A 482 21.07 12.71 10.41
N PHE A 483 19.87 13.09 10.87
CA PHE A 483 18.69 12.26 10.72
C PHE A 483 18.43 11.92 9.25
N SER A 484 18.34 10.62 9.00
CA SER A 484 17.85 10.02 7.76
C SER A 484 16.92 8.86 8.11
N PHE A 485 15.96 8.59 7.23
CA PHE A 485 15.01 7.52 7.43
C PHE A 485 14.74 6.78 6.12
N GLU A 486 14.99 5.47 6.12
CA GLU A 486 14.69 4.58 5.00
C GLU A 486 13.38 3.83 5.23
N GLN A 487 12.49 3.87 4.25
CA GLN A 487 11.22 3.15 4.27
C GLN A 487 11.44 1.70 3.84
N LEU A 488 11.05 0.75 4.69
CA LEU A 488 11.21 -0.68 4.50
C LEU A 488 9.85 -1.36 4.32
N GLU A 489 9.78 -2.30 3.38
CA GLU A 489 8.63 -3.20 3.23
C GLU A 489 8.74 -4.42 4.15
N HIS A 490 9.96 -4.91 4.37
CA HIS A 490 10.29 -6.05 5.22
C HIS A 490 11.44 -5.74 6.16
N SER A 491 11.49 -6.45 7.30
CA SER A 491 12.56 -6.24 8.28
C SER A 491 13.90 -6.74 7.73
N VAL A 492 14.96 -6.00 8.05
CA VAL A 492 16.33 -6.31 7.64
C VAL A 492 17.07 -6.94 8.80
N MET A 493 17.85 -7.98 8.53
CA MET A 493 18.66 -8.66 9.54
C MET A 493 19.96 -7.90 9.81
N ASP A 494 20.30 -7.72 11.08
CA ASP A 494 21.64 -7.29 11.49
C ASP A 494 22.61 -8.47 11.38
N MET A 495 23.30 -8.53 10.24
CA MET A 495 24.28 -9.59 9.95
C MET A 495 25.45 -9.60 10.94
N SER A 496 25.76 -8.47 11.58
CA SER A 496 26.84 -8.40 12.58
C SER A 496 26.42 -9.03 13.90
N ALA A 497 25.14 -8.90 14.26
CA ALA A 497 24.58 -9.47 15.49
C ALA A 497 24.19 -10.95 15.36
N TRP A 498 23.74 -11.36 14.17
CA TRP A 498 23.07 -12.65 13.96
C TRP A 498 23.68 -13.54 12.88
N GLY A 499 24.59 -13.03 12.04
CA GLY A 499 25.08 -13.78 10.88
C GLY A 499 23.92 -14.15 9.94
N THR A 500 23.80 -15.42 9.58
CA THR A 500 22.72 -15.93 8.70
C THR A 500 21.52 -16.50 9.47
N ASP A 501 21.54 -16.46 10.80
CA ASP A 501 20.53 -17.09 11.65
C ASP A 501 19.42 -16.09 12.03
N ASP A 502 18.17 -16.36 11.65
CA ASP A 502 17.05 -15.47 11.99
C ASP A 502 16.52 -15.81 13.40
N PRO A 503 16.68 -14.93 14.41
CA PRO A 503 16.24 -15.20 15.78
C PRO A 503 14.71 -15.27 15.92
N ARG A 504 13.98 -14.85 14.89
CA ARG A 504 12.52 -14.91 14.82
C ARG A 504 12.03 -16.26 14.34
N TRP A 505 12.91 -17.13 13.86
CA TRP A 505 12.50 -18.45 13.39
C TRP A 505 11.89 -19.26 14.54
N VAL A 506 10.73 -19.84 14.28
CA VAL A 506 9.97 -20.69 15.19
C VAL A 506 9.80 -22.05 14.52
N PRO A 507 10.29 -23.14 15.14
CA PRO A 507 10.18 -24.47 14.55
C PRO A 507 8.71 -24.87 14.34
N PRO A 508 8.37 -25.54 13.22
CA PRO A 508 7.05 -26.13 13.01
C PRO A 508 6.66 -27.09 14.13
N MET A 509 5.34 -27.24 14.37
CA MET A 509 4.81 -28.01 15.49
C MET A 509 5.18 -29.50 15.49
N ASN A 510 5.55 -30.07 14.33
CA ASN A 510 6.05 -31.43 14.24
C ASN A 510 7.24 -31.54 13.27
N ALA A 511 8.11 -32.53 13.51
CA ALA A 511 9.35 -32.71 12.75
C ALA A 511 9.08 -33.06 11.27
N VAL A 512 7.97 -33.74 10.97
CA VAL A 512 7.59 -34.11 9.59
C VAL A 512 7.24 -32.87 8.77
N ALA A 513 6.45 -31.95 9.32
CA ALA A 513 6.11 -30.66 8.71
C ALA A 513 7.36 -29.81 8.51
N CYS A 514 8.33 -29.87 9.43
CA CYS A 514 9.62 -29.21 9.25
C CYS A 514 10.43 -29.75 8.07
N VAL A 515 10.44 -31.08 7.86
CA VAL A 515 11.13 -31.70 6.72
C VAL A 515 10.40 -31.43 5.40
N GLN A 516 9.07 -31.39 5.44
CA GLN A 516 8.23 -31.16 4.25
C GLN A 516 8.02 -29.67 3.91
N GLY A 517 8.55 -28.74 4.71
CA GLY A 517 8.35 -27.30 4.51
C GLY A 517 6.90 -26.84 4.71
N MET A 518 6.09 -27.61 5.45
CA MET A 518 4.70 -27.26 5.72
C MET A 518 4.62 -26.32 6.91
N HIS A 519 3.96 -25.18 6.72
CA HIS A 519 3.77 -24.18 7.76
C HIS A 519 2.31 -24.15 8.22
N THR A 520 2.07 -24.38 9.51
CA THR A 520 0.71 -24.36 10.08
C THR A 520 0.57 -23.19 11.05
N CYS A 521 -0.52 -22.46 10.93
CA CYS A 521 -0.83 -21.35 11.82
C CYS A 521 -1.15 -21.85 13.24
N HIS A 522 -0.42 -21.35 14.24
CA HIS A 522 -0.68 -21.67 15.66
C HIS A 522 -2.04 -21.18 16.16
N SER A 523 -2.63 -20.17 15.50
CA SER A 523 -3.89 -19.57 15.93
C SER A 523 -5.14 -20.25 15.34
N CYS A 524 -5.11 -20.64 14.06
CA CYS A 524 -6.27 -21.24 13.38
C CYS A 524 -6.06 -22.69 12.91
N GLY A 525 -4.84 -23.23 13.04
CA GLY A 525 -4.50 -24.59 12.61
C GLY A 525 -4.46 -24.79 11.10
N GLN A 526 -4.62 -23.73 10.29
CA GLN A 526 -4.64 -23.82 8.83
C GLN A 526 -3.25 -23.64 8.22
N GLU A 527 -3.06 -24.19 7.03
CA GLU A 527 -1.83 -24.07 6.24
C GLU A 527 -1.55 -22.61 5.84
N GLN A 528 -0.28 -22.22 5.96
CA GLN A 528 0.24 -20.90 5.59
C GLN A 528 1.12 -21.03 4.35
N SER A 529 0.87 -20.18 3.35
CA SER A 529 1.69 -20.10 2.14
C SER A 529 1.65 -18.67 1.59
N GLU A 530 2.71 -18.27 0.88
CA GLU A 530 2.66 -17.04 0.06
C GLU A 530 1.84 -17.25 -1.22
N ASP A 531 1.68 -18.50 -1.69
CA ASP A 531 0.78 -18.81 -2.80
C ASP A 531 -0.67 -18.81 -2.32
N PRO A 532 -1.52 -17.86 -2.80
CA PRO A 532 -2.93 -17.80 -2.40
C PRO A 532 -3.73 -19.07 -2.74
N LYS A 533 -3.27 -19.90 -3.70
CA LYS A 533 -3.93 -21.17 -4.05
C LYS A 533 -3.73 -22.24 -2.98
N ILE A 534 -2.62 -22.19 -2.27
CA ILE A 534 -2.23 -23.17 -1.23
C ILE A 534 -2.63 -22.64 0.15
N ASN A 535 -2.51 -21.33 0.36
CA ASN A 535 -2.77 -20.72 1.65
C ASN A 535 -4.21 -20.92 2.12
N SER A 536 -4.36 -21.49 3.33
CA SER A 536 -5.65 -21.67 4.00
C SER A 536 -5.78 -20.80 5.26
N CYS A 537 -4.76 -20.01 5.61
CA CYS A 537 -4.74 -19.15 6.78
C CYS A 537 -5.24 -17.73 6.49
N TYR A 538 -6.32 -17.32 7.18
CA TYR A 538 -6.96 -16.00 7.06
C TYR A 538 -6.98 -15.21 8.38
N CYS A 539 -6.00 -15.42 9.27
CA CYS A 539 -5.92 -14.68 10.53
C CYS A 539 -5.64 -13.18 10.32
N PHE A 540 -4.78 -12.84 9.36
CA PHE A 540 -4.41 -11.47 9.01
C PHE A 540 -4.25 -11.30 7.48
N PRO A 541 -5.34 -11.47 6.72
CA PRO A 541 -5.29 -11.57 5.26
C PRO A 541 -4.83 -10.28 4.58
N THR A 542 -4.98 -9.13 5.24
CA THR A 542 -4.48 -7.84 4.72
C THR A 542 -2.95 -7.75 4.69
N LEU A 543 -2.24 -8.61 5.45
CA LEU A 543 -0.79 -8.63 5.51
C LEU A 543 -0.16 -9.92 4.95
N PHE A 544 -0.88 -11.05 4.97
CA PHE A 544 -0.31 -12.36 4.68
C PHE A 544 -1.21 -13.22 3.79
N GLY A 545 -0.60 -14.00 2.89
CA GLY A 545 -1.24 -15.08 2.13
C GLY A 545 -2.29 -14.67 1.09
N SER A 546 -2.55 -13.37 0.91
CA SER A 546 -3.53 -12.84 -0.04
C SER A 546 -2.90 -12.19 -1.28
N GLY A 547 -1.59 -12.35 -1.48
CA GLY A 547 -0.83 -11.74 -2.57
C GLY A 547 -0.34 -10.32 -2.25
N ARG A 548 -0.39 -9.41 -3.23
CA ARG A 548 0.20 -8.06 -3.11
C ARG A 548 -0.50 -7.21 -2.04
N ARG A 549 0.28 -6.73 -1.06
CA ARG A 549 -0.20 -5.83 -0.01
C ARG A 549 -0.69 -4.51 -0.62
N SER A 550 -1.91 -4.10 -0.25
CA SER A 550 -2.40 -2.76 -0.60
C SER A 550 -1.76 -1.73 0.33
N PRO A 551 -1.50 -0.48 -0.13
CA PRO A 551 -1.02 0.58 0.75
C PRO A 551 -1.97 0.78 1.93
N CYS A 552 -1.43 0.79 3.15
CA CYS A 552 -2.24 1.01 4.35
C CYS A 552 -2.76 2.46 4.38
N PRO A 553 -4.07 2.70 4.62
CA PRO A 553 -4.66 4.05 4.64
C PRO A 553 -4.31 4.80 5.92
N VAL A 554 -3.04 5.20 6.04
CA VAL A 554 -2.49 5.97 7.16
C VAL A 554 -1.62 7.11 6.66
N GLN A 555 -1.37 8.11 7.51
CA GLN A 555 -0.48 9.22 7.18
C GLN A 555 0.26 9.73 8.41
N VAL A 556 1.51 10.11 8.22
CA VAL A 556 2.32 10.74 9.27
C VAL A 556 1.91 12.20 9.40
N PHE A 557 1.57 12.64 10.61
CA PHE A 557 1.20 14.03 10.87
C PHE A 557 1.98 14.62 12.04
N ARG A 558 2.14 15.95 12.05
CA ARG A 558 2.77 16.65 13.16
C ARG A 558 1.77 16.77 14.32
N THR A 559 2.14 16.29 15.51
CA THR A 559 1.34 16.49 16.72
C THR A 559 1.51 17.92 17.26
N SER A 560 0.51 18.42 17.99
CA SER A 560 0.51 19.75 18.59
C SER A 560 1.02 19.78 20.03
N ASP A 561 1.33 18.62 20.61
CA ASP A 561 1.51 18.40 22.05
C ASP A 561 2.92 17.96 22.44
N GLY A 562 3.90 18.14 21.54
CA GLY A 562 5.30 17.81 21.82
C GLY A 562 5.69 16.34 21.59
N ARG A 563 4.76 15.46 21.21
CA ARG A 563 5.06 14.07 20.77
C ARG A 563 5.73 13.98 19.38
N ASN A 564 6.12 15.11 18.81
CA ASN A 564 6.68 15.26 17.47
C ASN A 564 5.70 14.81 16.37
N ASN A 565 5.83 13.57 15.89
CA ASN A 565 5.01 13.04 14.81
C ASN A 565 4.10 11.93 15.34
N GLY A 566 2.90 11.84 14.78
CA GLY A 566 1.94 10.77 15.04
C GLY A 566 1.50 10.08 13.76
N LEU A 567 0.77 8.98 13.91
CA LEU A 567 0.17 8.24 12.81
C LEU A 567 -1.35 8.41 12.81
N MET A 568 -1.91 8.88 11.70
CA MET A 568 -3.35 9.10 11.53
C MET A 568 -3.98 7.95 10.75
N ALA A 569 -5.14 7.46 11.18
CA ALA A 569 -5.99 6.58 10.38
C ALA A 569 -6.77 7.40 9.35
N LEU A 570 -6.67 7.08 8.05
CA LEU A 570 -7.41 7.76 6.97
C LEU A 570 -8.76 7.10 6.68
N CYS A 571 -8.84 5.78 6.91
CA CYS A 571 -10.05 4.97 6.85
C CYS A 571 -10.31 4.31 8.22
N PRO A 572 -11.55 3.87 8.51
CA PRO A 572 -11.80 3.11 9.73
C PRO A 572 -11.09 1.74 9.68
N PHE A 573 -10.59 1.30 10.84
CA PHE A 573 -10.03 -0.05 11.02
C PHE A 573 -10.89 -0.83 12.01
N GLU A 574 -11.52 -1.91 11.53
CA GLU A 574 -12.30 -2.82 12.37
C GLU A 574 -11.47 -3.37 13.53
N ARG A 575 -12.12 -3.66 14.67
CA ARG A 575 -11.48 -4.33 15.79
C ARG A 575 -10.94 -5.70 15.37
N GLY A 576 -9.66 -5.94 15.65
CA GLY A 576 -8.94 -7.15 15.26
C GLY A 576 -8.31 -7.08 13.87
N ALA A 577 -8.56 -6.03 13.08
CA ALA A 577 -7.90 -5.85 11.79
C ALA A 577 -6.41 -5.50 11.98
N ALA A 578 -5.55 -6.07 11.14
CA ALA A 578 -4.15 -5.68 11.09
C ALA A 578 -4.02 -4.33 10.36
N ILE A 579 -3.28 -3.41 10.97
CA ILE A 579 -2.93 -2.10 10.42
C ILE A 579 -1.59 -2.20 9.67
N GLY A 580 -0.60 -2.90 10.23
CA GLY A 580 0.72 -3.04 9.62
C GLY A 580 1.64 -3.98 10.40
N GLU A 581 2.69 -4.47 9.76
CA GLU A 581 3.80 -5.17 10.42
C GLU A 581 4.76 -4.14 11.03
N PHE A 582 5.28 -4.39 12.23
CA PHE A 582 6.33 -3.58 12.84
C PHE A 582 7.68 -3.98 12.23
N VAL A 583 8.12 -3.20 11.25
CA VAL A 583 9.28 -3.51 10.39
C VAL A 583 10.48 -2.64 10.74
N GLY A 584 11.66 -3.23 10.93
CA GLY A 584 12.89 -2.49 11.22
C GLY A 584 14.14 -3.36 11.10
N LEU A 585 15.24 -2.92 11.72
CA LEU A 585 16.45 -3.72 11.88
C LEU A 585 16.22 -4.77 12.98
N ILE A 586 16.37 -6.05 12.66
CA ILE A 586 16.36 -7.15 13.63
C ILE A 586 17.76 -7.29 14.24
N THR A 587 17.90 -6.96 15.52
CA THR A 587 19.19 -6.86 16.22
C THR A 587 19.05 -7.34 17.67
N LYS A 588 20.05 -7.10 18.51
CA LYS A 588 20.07 -7.38 19.95
C LYS A 588 21.00 -6.39 20.65
N ASP A 589 20.92 -6.36 21.98
CA ASP A 589 21.85 -5.65 22.87
C ASP A 589 21.91 -4.13 22.67
N LEU A 590 20.92 -3.52 21.99
CA LEU A 590 20.78 -2.06 21.96
C LEU A 590 20.24 -1.54 23.29
N GLN A 591 20.90 -0.54 23.84
CA GLN A 591 20.56 0.11 25.09
C GLN A 591 20.31 1.61 24.88
N ASN A 592 19.47 2.21 25.74
CA ASN A 592 19.13 3.64 25.71
C ASN A 592 18.47 4.14 24.41
N MET A 593 18.04 3.22 23.54
CA MET A 593 17.32 3.49 22.29
C MET A 593 15.90 2.96 22.37
N ASP A 594 14.96 3.60 21.67
CA ASP A 594 13.61 3.06 21.55
C ASP A 594 13.64 1.81 20.66
N VAL A 595 13.35 0.66 21.26
CA VAL A 595 13.32 -0.66 20.59
C VAL A 595 12.07 -1.44 20.99
N MET A 596 11.64 -2.32 20.09
CA MET A 596 10.63 -3.33 20.38
C MET A 596 11.33 -4.62 20.80
N ASP A 597 11.19 -5.02 22.07
CA ASP A 597 11.69 -6.31 22.55
C ASP A 597 10.70 -7.43 22.21
N SER A 598 11.22 -8.57 21.75
CA SER A 598 10.43 -9.78 21.54
C SER A 598 11.26 -11.05 21.77
N SER A 599 10.57 -12.18 21.87
CA SER A 599 11.21 -13.48 22.01
C SER A 599 10.36 -14.60 21.40
N THR A 600 11.05 -15.59 20.82
CA THR A 600 10.47 -16.87 20.40
C THR A 600 10.35 -17.88 21.55
N GLY A 601 10.63 -17.46 22.79
CA GLY A 601 10.74 -18.32 23.97
C GLY A 601 12.13 -18.94 24.14
N VAL A 602 12.85 -19.13 23.03
CA VAL A 602 14.24 -19.65 23.02
C VAL A 602 15.25 -18.53 22.84
N ARG A 603 14.92 -17.54 22.01
CA ARG A 603 15.82 -16.43 21.66
C ARG A 603 15.11 -15.10 21.86
N ALA A 604 15.77 -14.16 22.51
CA ALA A 604 15.33 -12.78 22.59
C ALA A 604 15.95 -11.99 21.43
N TYR A 605 15.21 -11.05 20.88
CA TYR A 605 15.66 -10.15 19.83
C TYR A 605 14.96 -8.80 19.94
N GLN A 606 15.52 -7.81 19.26
CA GLN A 606 15.02 -6.44 19.23
C GLN A 606 14.70 -6.03 17.81
N ILE A 607 13.68 -5.19 17.63
CA ILE A 607 13.40 -4.50 16.38
C ILE A 607 13.62 -3.00 16.58
N TRP A 608 14.57 -2.44 15.83
CA TRP A 608 14.94 -1.03 15.90
C TRP A 608 14.50 -0.26 14.65
N GLN A 609 13.80 0.87 14.85
CA GLN A 609 13.28 1.74 13.79
C GLN A 609 13.90 3.15 13.79
N GLY A 610 15.16 3.28 14.25
CA GLY A 610 15.81 4.58 14.36
C GLY A 610 16.06 5.24 13.00
N ARG A 611 16.77 4.54 12.10
CA ARG A 611 17.16 5.02 10.76
C ARG A 611 16.47 4.33 9.59
N GLN A 612 15.79 3.21 9.84
CA GLN A 612 15.11 2.43 8.81
C GLN A 612 13.90 1.72 9.43
N GLY A 613 12.81 1.60 8.69
CA GLY A 613 11.57 0.97 9.18
C GLY A 613 10.38 1.40 8.35
N ASN A 614 9.18 1.40 8.93
CA ASN A 614 7.98 1.84 8.21
C ASN A 614 7.13 2.80 9.07
N PHE A 615 5.90 3.06 8.63
CA PHE A 615 4.97 3.98 9.29
C PHE A 615 4.65 3.63 10.75
N THR A 616 4.87 2.38 11.18
CA THR A 616 4.58 1.97 12.56
C THR A 616 5.48 2.67 13.58
N ARG A 617 6.62 3.25 13.18
CA ARG A 617 7.49 4.03 14.08
C ARG A 617 6.83 5.29 14.63
N PHE A 618 5.81 5.80 13.94
CA PHE A 618 5.12 7.05 14.29
C PHE A 618 3.91 6.82 15.18
N VAL A 619 3.67 5.59 15.63
CA VAL A 619 2.57 5.25 16.53
C VAL A 619 2.95 5.66 17.95
N ASN A 620 2.29 6.69 18.47
CA ASN A 620 2.57 7.22 19.80
C ASN A 620 1.98 6.37 20.93
N HIS A 621 2.48 6.62 22.13
CA HIS A 621 1.90 6.08 23.35
C HIS A 621 0.54 6.71 23.69
N SER A 622 -0.41 5.88 24.15
CA SER A 622 -1.54 6.32 24.97
C SER A 622 -1.84 5.31 26.08
N CYS A 623 -2.11 5.80 27.30
CA CYS A 623 -2.61 4.97 28.41
C CYS A 623 -4.03 4.42 28.15
N LYS A 624 -4.75 4.99 27.18
CA LYS A 624 -6.03 4.50 26.65
C LYS A 624 -5.91 4.21 25.15
N SER A 625 -4.97 3.34 24.80
CA SER A 625 -4.65 3.02 23.41
C SER A 625 -5.81 2.39 22.63
N ASN A 626 -5.90 2.74 21.34
CA ASN A 626 -6.87 2.22 20.37
C ASN A 626 -6.27 1.16 19.42
N ALA A 627 -4.99 0.83 19.56
CA ALA A 627 -4.32 -0.29 18.91
C ALA A 627 -3.42 -1.04 19.91
N GLN A 628 -2.85 -2.15 19.46
CA GLN A 628 -1.83 -2.90 20.20
C GLN A 628 -0.91 -3.68 19.27
N PHE A 629 0.32 -3.94 19.72
CA PHE A 629 1.18 -4.91 19.05
C PHE A 629 0.79 -6.34 19.45
N GLN A 630 1.00 -7.28 18.53
CA GLN A 630 0.72 -8.69 18.71
C GLN A 630 1.79 -9.54 18.00
N GLN A 631 2.25 -10.60 18.65
CA GLN A 631 3.06 -11.63 18.01
C GLN A 631 2.19 -12.53 17.12
N PHE A 632 2.67 -12.83 15.92
CA PHE A 632 2.06 -13.78 15.02
C PHE A 632 3.14 -14.54 14.27
N VAL A 633 3.04 -15.87 14.24
CA VAL A 633 3.96 -16.70 13.46
C VAL A 633 3.37 -16.88 12.07
N TRP A 634 4.08 -16.36 11.06
CA TRP A 634 3.77 -16.56 9.65
C TRP A 634 4.94 -17.29 8.98
N MET A 635 4.66 -18.44 8.37
CA MET A 635 5.64 -19.30 7.72
C MET A 635 6.88 -19.52 8.59
N SER A 636 6.64 -20.01 9.81
CA SER A 636 7.68 -20.27 10.81
C SER A 636 8.54 -19.07 11.21
N THR A 637 8.12 -17.83 10.89
CA THR A 637 8.82 -16.61 11.32
C THR A 637 7.91 -15.82 12.24
N GLN A 638 8.37 -15.49 13.45
CA GLN A 638 7.65 -14.61 14.37
C GLN A 638 7.65 -13.17 13.82
N ARG A 639 6.45 -12.61 13.66
CA ARG A 639 6.18 -11.25 13.21
C ARG A 639 5.52 -10.46 14.34
N ILE A 640 5.77 -9.16 14.37
CA ILE A 640 5.07 -8.23 15.27
C ILE A 640 4.09 -7.42 14.43
N ILE A 641 2.80 -7.52 14.75
CA ILE A 641 1.71 -6.89 14.00
C ILE A 641 1.05 -5.83 14.86
N LEU A 642 0.81 -4.65 14.29
CA LEU A 642 -0.06 -3.63 14.86
C LEU A 642 -1.52 -3.96 14.54
N VAL A 643 -2.32 -4.22 15.57
CA VAL A 643 -3.73 -4.65 15.48
C VAL A 643 -4.65 -3.59 16.06
N SER A 644 -5.72 -3.29 15.33
CA SER A 644 -6.75 -2.31 15.72
C SER A 644 -7.64 -2.83 16.87
N LYS A 645 -8.01 -1.94 17.81
CA LYS A 645 -9.09 -2.18 18.80
C LYS A 645 -10.44 -1.60 18.35
N GLY A 646 -10.54 -1.13 17.11
CA GLY A 646 -11.65 -0.34 16.57
C GLY A 646 -11.24 1.12 16.50
N ILE A 647 -10.88 1.59 15.30
CA ILE A 647 -10.39 2.95 15.07
C ILE A 647 -11.24 3.60 13.99
N GLU A 648 -11.78 4.78 14.30
CA GLU A 648 -12.51 5.59 13.34
C GLU A 648 -11.56 6.39 12.44
N ALA A 649 -12.01 6.73 11.24
CA ALA A 649 -11.24 7.61 10.35
C ALA A 649 -10.95 8.97 11.01
N GLY A 650 -9.77 9.52 10.74
CA GLY A 650 -9.31 10.81 11.28
C GLY A 650 -8.83 10.77 12.73
N HIS A 651 -8.72 9.60 13.35
CA HIS A 651 -8.15 9.45 14.69
C HIS A 651 -6.67 9.07 14.64
N GLU A 652 -5.91 9.55 15.63
CA GLU A 652 -4.53 9.11 15.86
C GLU A 652 -4.52 7.64 16.30
N ILE A 653 -3.62 6.85 15.71
CA ILE A 653 -3.35 5.48 16.09
C ILE A 653 -2.34 5.51 17.23
N THR A 654 -2.71 4.90 18.37
CA THR A 654 -1.88 4.88 19.57
C THR A 654 -1.82 3.48 20.17
N VAL A 655 -0.70 3.17 20.82
CA VAL A 655 -0.49 1.89 21.54
C VAL A 655 -0.09 2.15 22.98
N ASP A 656 -0.24 1.14 23.85
CA ASP A 656 0.35 1.17 25.17
C ASP A 656 1.77 0.60 25.10
N TYR A 657 2.77 1.46 25.31
CA TYR A 657 4.19 1.06 25.32
C TYR A 657 4.59 0.18 26.51
N SER A 658 3.68 -0.05 27.48
CA SER A 658 3.89 -0.81 28.71
C SER A 658 4.79 -0.13 29.75
N GLY A 659 4.78 -0.64 30.98
CA GLY A 659 5.52 -0.05 32.09
C GLY A 659 7.04 -0.25 32.01
N SER A 660 7.53 -1.26 31.27
CA SER A 660 8.97 -1.46 31.07
C SER A 660 9.58 -0.27 30.33
N TYR A 661 8.91 0.20 29.28
CA TYR A 661 9.35 1.33 28.47
C TYR A 661 9.55 2.59 29.32
N TRP A 662 8.57 2.91 30.19
CA TRP A 662 8.59 4.12 31.00
C TRP A 662 9.51 4.03 32.22
N ARG A 663 9.96 2.83 32.61
CA ARG A 663 10.74 2.64 33.83
C ARG A 663 12.13 3.27 33.67
N GLY A 664 12.46 4.20 34.57
CA GLY A 664 13.77 4.86 34.59
C GLY A 664 13.96 5.88 33.47
N LEU A 665 12.92 6.17 32.67
CA LEU A 665 12.94 7.25 31.70
C LEU A 665 12.68 8.59 32.40
N ASP A 666 13.56 9.56 32.19
CA ASP A 666 13.30 10.98 32.51
C ASP A 666 12.41 11.59 31.42
N LYS A 667 11.19 11.05 31.26
CA LYS A 667 10.19 11.51 30.30
C LYS A 667 8.79 11.47 30.90
N GLU A 668 8.04 12.52 30.64
CA GLU A 668 6.61 12.57 30.98
C GLU A 668 5.75 11.99 29.85
N CYS A 669 4.68 11.30 30.22
CA CYS A 669 3.70 10.84 29.25
C CYS A 669 2.73 11.97 28.84
N LEU A 670 2.77 12.31 27.56
CA LEU A 670 1.98 13.39 26.94
C LEU A 670 0.68 12.89 26.30
N CYS A 671 0.14 11.73 26.70
CA CYS A 671 -1.04 11.16 26.04
C CYS A 671 -2.35 11.91 26.32
N GLY A 672 -2.39 12.80 27.32
CA GLY A 672 -3.58 13.60 27.65
C GLY A 672 -4.74 12.84 28.32
N GLU A 673 -4.66 11.52 28.42
CA GLU A 673 -5.74 10.69 28.99
C GLU A 673 -5.94 10.94 30.49
N SER A 674 -7.21 10.97 30.92
CA SER A 674 -7.57 11.10 32.34
C SER A 674 -7.07 9.94 33.20
N CYS A 675 -6.92 8.76 32.61
CA CYS A 675 -6.36 7.56 33.24
C CYS A 675 -4.84 7.41 33.04
N CYS A 676 -4.11 8.49 32.73
CA CYS A 676 -2.67 8.42 32.49
C CYS A 676 -1.91 7.89 33.71
N ARG A 677 -1.13 6.81 33.51
CA ARG A 677 -0.34 6.15 34.56
C ARG A 677 1.05 6.76 34.76
N TYR A 678 1.52 7.54 33.79
CA TYR A 678 2.89 8.05 33.72
C TYR A 678 2.93 9.58 33.63
N ARG A 679 1.86 10.24 34.09
CA ARG A 679 1.90 11.67 34.40
C ARG A 679 2.73 11.79 35.67
N ASN A 680 3.66 12.74 35.72
CA ASN A 680 4.42 12.99 36.94
C ASN A 680 3.43 13.19 38.10
N ALA A 681 3.40 12.23 39.03
CA ALA A 681 3.01 12.54 40.40
C ALA A 681 4.07 13.54 40.86
N ALA A 682 3.65 14.73 41.26
CA ALA A 682 4.56 15.79 41.69
C ALA A 682 5.65 15.22 42.62
N ARG A 683 6.90 15.62 42.35
CA ARG A 683 8.08 15.29 43.15
C ARG A 683 7.85 15.43 44.64
#